data_AF-A0AAW9BG44-F1
#
_entry.id   AF-A0AAW9BG44-F1
#
_cell.length_a   1.000
_cell.length_b   1.000
_cell.length_c   1.000
_cell.angle_alpha   90.00
_cell.angle_beta   90.00
_cell.angle_gamma   90.00
#
_symmetry.space_group_name_H-M   'P 1'
#
loop_
_entity.id
_entity.type
_entity.pdbx_description
1 polymer ?
#
loop_
_entity_poly.entity_id
_entity_poly.type
_entity_poly.pdbx_seq_one_letter_code
_entity_poly.pdbx_strand_id
1 'polypeptide(L)'
;MCRIDAPFGNRSLDEKKDPVERFVQALDEFEIQGNFRTLLIKHFSENWIDVFYNSSRLEDALTTANEQNSEPEKCVALAFCQNINIRFRLQPFRADDSYKESSLFKFLTDVANTYFPTSPYSFYKAGMEKHFSSYGWFVRNHYDDELFFTTEFFNDDAFCSLNGNERLHILWDCLYFIAPPFDSLRYHSDESTLFKGLLSLASSEDDSSSPCEHAQSIRLGLEFLQTWLKHDAEMGRISCDLSSFFWGTPWERLESLVWQKDFDDEEIKRSLTNWLNHTKQELEKVLILSFNLDNASGPELEQWANQVDRYFNHISHGFYREFDWETQRHEELDIRRNNELEALCSQLSSQQLETWIGWSIQQDFDRILGDKQRAPELSSSSEKWVCETFFATWKDLFLANINELEIEKQLRILSAHAPARRGVSSEFYSACSEWWRELFRGLPETVNFPKRLIPEWTTTAIRCLHGENLTPYIDKSIGILRGEISKSDETETPLYYSDLLRVLLERLDKVQPSKSFRHRMLLMRSYSSSFADEAISLRDRSFNTSTNQWYEPISDLAKKLFDNNEVINLGEAPENYEKKLSQPYIACTHELAEFCLSRLRLRKGEKARDKQYAVEQIVERSSVWRQGYLKALTELGVDLNGKVHKAVYFIKQSDPDPDVRAIANECYKAVRRNTKKNSTIADLKRGIIAAEWWLLICQRQNLGMTINHEGALKTRRTLMRNP
;
A
#
# COMPACT_ATOMS: atom_id res chain seq x y z
N MET A 1 -68.52 35.29 -75.20
CA MET A 1 -67.12 35.73 -75.08
C MET A 1 -67.09 36.76 -73.96
N CYS A 2 -66.89 36.33 -72.73
CA CYS A 2 -65.58 36.12 -72.07
C CYS A 2 -64.96 37.46 -71.65
N ARG A 3 -64.92 37.79 -70.35
CA ARG A 3 -63.94 37.31 -69.32
C ARG A 3 -62.53 37.83 -69.69
N ILE A 4 -61.82 38.62 -68.89
CA ILE A 4 -61.36 38.48 -67.49
C ILE A 4 -60.50 39.75 -67.25
N ASP A 5 -60.27 40.32 -66.09
CA ASP A 5 -60.92 40.43 -64.79
C ASP A 5 -60.22 41.64 -64.18
N ALA A 6 -61.00 42.58 -63.65
CA ALA A 6 -60.50 43.69 -62.85
C ALA A 6 -60.35 43.21 -61.39
N PRO A 7 -59.46 43.85 -60.61
CA PRO A 7 -58.64 43.20 -59.60
C PRO A 7 -59.42 42.87 -58.32
N PHE A 8 -59.28 41.65 -57.83
CA PHE A 8 -59.72 41.27 -56.49
C PHE A 8 -58.75 41.86 -55.46
N GLY A 9 -59.06 43.07 -55.00
CA GLY A 9 -58.56 43.60 -53.75
C GLY A 9 -59.29 42.95 -52.57
N ASN A 10 -58.52 42.47 -51.60
CA ASN A 10 -58.87 42.10 -50.22
C ASN A 10 -60.33 42.35 -49.80
N ARG A 11 -61.19 41.36 -50.05
CA ARG A 11 -62.43 41.16 -49.29
C ARG A 11 -62.51 39.70 -48.84
N SER A 12 -62.45 39.55 -47.51
CA SER A 12 -63.01 38.46 -46.70
C SER A 12 -64.24 37.84 -47.38
N LEU A 13 -64.13 36.60 -47.84
CA LEU A 13 -65.23 35.91 -48.53
C LEU A 13 -65.65 34.60 -47.90
N ASP A 14 -65.06 34.17 -46.78
CA ASP A 14 -65.71 33.19 -45.91
C ASP A 14 -65.13 33.21 -44.49
N GLU A 15 -64.93 34.39 -43.89
CA GLU A 15 -64.57 34.44 -42.46
C GLU A 15 -65.69 33.79 -41.63
N LYS A 16 -65.38 32.65 -41.03
CA LYS A 16 -66.31 31.94 -40.17
C LYS A 16 -66.69 32.82 -38.99
N LYS A 17 -67.98 32.85 -38.67
CA LYS A 17 -68.53 33.64 -37.55
C LYS A 17 -68.38 32.93 -36.21
N ASP A 18 -68.34 31.60 -36.24
CA ASP A 18 -68.08 30.81 -35.04
C ASP A 18 -66.61 30.98 -34.62
N PRO A 19 -66.31 31.35 -33.36
CA PRO A 19 -64.95 31.57 -32.90
C PRO A 19 -64.02 30.36 -33.08
N VAL A 20 -64.53 29.14 -32.87
CA VAL A 20 -63.72 27.92 -32.97
C VAL A 20 -63.41 27.62 -34.43
N GLU A 21 -64.42 27.70 -35.30
CA GLU A 21 -64.23 27.54 -36.75
C GLU A 21 -63.30 28.62 -37.33
N ARG A 22 -63.38 29.86 -36.82
CA ARG A 22 -62.51 30.96 -37.26
C ARG A 22 -61.05 30.72 -36.86
N PHE A 23 -60.82 30.15 -35.67
CA PHE A 23 -59.48 29.77 -35.22
C PHE A 23 -58.88 28.70 -36.13
N VAL A 24 -59.65 27.65 -36.42
CA VAL A 24 -59.24 26.56 -37.33
C VAL A 24 -58.97 27.11 -38.73
N GLN A 25 -59.83 28.00 -39.24
CA GLN A 25 -59.62 28.69 -40.51
C GLN A 25 -58.30 29.47 -40.53
N ALA A 26 -57.96 30.21 -39.47
CA ALA A 26 -56.68 30.92 -39.38
C ALA A 26 -55.49 29.93 -39.43
N LEU A 27 -55.58 28.80 -38.73
CA LEU A 27 -54.52 27.78 -38.81
C LEU A 27 -54.37 27.20 -40.22
N ASP A 28 -55.46 27.03 -40.96
CA ASP A 28 -55.44 26.53 -42.34
C ASP A 28 -54.86 27.56 -43.33
N GLU A 29 -55.26 28.83 -43.20
CA GLU A 29 -54.77 29.94 -44.03
C GLU A 29 -53.26 30.18 -43.86
N PHE A 30 -52.72 29.88 -42.67
CA PHE A 30 -51.29 29.99 -42.35
C PHE A 30 -50.54 28.66 -42.49
N GLU A 31 -51.16 27.66 -43.12
CA GLU A 31 -50.58 26.33 -43.39
C GLU A 31 -49.99 25.64 -42.14
N ILE A 32 -50.62 25.86 -40.98
CA ILE A 32 -50.19 25.29 -39.70
C ILE A 32 -50.59 23.81 -39.61
N GLN A 33 -49.59 22.94 -39.51
CA GLN A 33 -49.72 21.48 -39.49
C GLN A 33 -49.04 20.85 -38.26
N GLY A 34 -49.11 19.52 -38.16
CA GLY A 34 -48.31 18.73 -37.22
C GLY A 34 -48.70 18.88 -35.74
N ASN A 35 -47.71 18.67 -34.87
CA ASN A 35 -47.91 18.74 -33.42
C ASN A 35 -48.15 20.19 -32.97
N PHE A 36 -47.56 21.16 -33.66
CA PHE A 36 -47.83 22.58 -33.41
C PHE A 36 -49.32 22.92 -33.58
N ARG A 37 -49.94 22.49 -34.69
CA ARG A 37 -51.40 22.63 -34.89
C ARG A 37 -52.20 21.99 -33.77
N THR A 38 -51.85 20.77 -33.40
CA THR A 38 -52.57 19.99 -32.38
C THR A 38 -52.55 20.69 -31.03
N LEU A 39 -51.39 21.21 -30.62
CA LEU A 39 -51.23 21.96 -29.37
C LEU A 39 -51.99 23.28 -29.38
N LEU A 40 -51.98 24.02 -30.50
CA LEU A 40 -52.74 25.27 -30.63
C LEU A 40 -54.24 25.05 -30.52
N ILE A 41 -54.77 24.01 -31.17
CA ILE A 41 -56.20 23.66 -31.06
C ILE A 41 -56.52 23.30 -29.61
N LYS A 42 -55.73 22.42 -28.98
CA LYS A 42 -55.96 21.98 -27.59
C LYS A 42 -56.07 23.14 -26.59
N HIS A 43 -55.21 24.15 -26.71
CA HIS A 43 -55.10 25.21 -25.70
C HIS A 43 -55.86 26.49 -26.05
N PHE A 44 -56.09 26.76 -27.34
CA PHE A 44 -56.59 28.06 -27.78
C PHE A 44 -57.89 28.04 -28.58
N SER A 45 -58.38 26.90 -29.07
CA SER A 45 -59.54 26.89 -29.99
C SER A 45 -60.79 27.57 -29.43
N GLU A 46 -61.02 27.46 -28.12
CA GLU A 46 -62.20 28.00 -27.44
C GLU A 46 -61.98 29.39 -26.81
N ASN A 47 -60.73 29.82 -26.60
CA ASN A 47 -60.40 31.03 -25.83
C ASN A 47 -59.42 31.99 -26.55
N TRP A 48 -59.06 31.73 -27.81
CA TRP A 48 -58.07 32.53 -28.54
C TRP A 48 -58.43 34.02 -28.62
N ILE A 49 -59.72 34.39 -28.60
CA ILE A 49 -60.16 35.79 -28.57
C ILE A 49 -59.70 36.46 -27.28
N ASP A 50 -59.74 35.77 -26.14
CA ASP A 50 -59.26 36.33 -24.87
C ASP A 50 -57.73 36.48 -24.87
N VAL A 51 -57.03 35.51 -25.46
CA VAL A 51 -55.56 35.47 -25.51
C VAL A 51 -54.98 36.47 -26.51
N PHE A 52 -55.58 36.62 -27.70
CA PHE A 52 -55.06 37.43 -28.81
C PHE A 52 -55.92 38.67 -29.14
N TYR A 53 -57.05 38.89 -28.45
CA TYR A 53 -58.07 39.95 -28.70
C TYR A 53 -58.88 39.83 -29.99
N ASN A 54 -58.23 39.63 -31.15
CA ASN A 54 -58.90 39.62 -32.45
C ASN A 54 -58.09 38.83 -33.50
N SER A 55 -58.72 38.57 -34.65
CA SER A 55 -58.13 37.78 -35.74
C SER A 55 -56.80 38.36 -36.24
N SER A 56 -56.72 39.67 -36.47
CA SER A 56 -55.49 40.32 -36.93
C SER A 56 -54.30 40.06 -36.02
N ARG A 57 -54.48 40.10 -34.69
CA ARG A 57 -53.40 39.82 -33.74
C ARG A 57 -53.03 38.34 -33.63
N LEU A 58 -54.00 37.44 -33.80
CA LEU A 58 -53.74 36.00 -33.91
C LEU A 58 -52.91 35.72 -35.18
N GLU A 59 -53.30 36.29 -36.32
CA GLU A 59 -52.63 36.14 -37.61
C GLU A 59 -51.21 36.71 -37.59
N ASP A 60 -50.99 37.86 -36.94
CA ASP A 60 -49.66 38.41 -36.73
C ASP A 60 -48.81 37.46 -35.86
N ALA A 61 -49.38 36.89 -34.79
CA ALA A 61 -48.67 35.93 -33.93
C ALA A 61 -48.31 34.63 -34.68
N LEU A 62 -49.20 34.13 -35.53
CA LEU A 62 -48.95 32.97 -36.41
C LEU A 62 -47.88 33.29 -37.46
N THR A 63 -47.87 34.52 -38.00
CA THR A 63 -46.83 35.00 -38.91
C THR A 63 -45.45 34.95 -38.23
N THR A 64 -45.34 35.55 -37.04
CA THR A 64 -44.08 35.53 -36.26
C THR A 64 -43.64 34.11 -35.90
N ALA A 65 -44.59 33.24 -35.54
CA ALA A 65 -44.28 31.84 -35.26
C ALA A 65 -43.74 31.12 -36.51
N ASN A 66 -44.33 31.35 -37.67
CA ASN A 66 -43.92 30.73 -38.93
C ASN A 66 -42.55 31.20 -39.47
N GLU A 67 -41.99 32.28 -38.94
CA GLU A 67 -40.60 32.68 -39.22
C GLU A 67 -39.57 31.73 -38.59
N GLN A 68 -39.96 30.89 -37.62
CA GLN A 68 -39.06 29.93 -36.99
C GLN A 68 -38.93 28.63 -37.77
N ASN A 69 -37.76 27.98 -37.67
CA ASN A 69 -37.42 26.82 -38.48
C ASN A 69 -37.95 25.50 -37.90
N SER A 70 -38.17 25.41 -36.59
CA SER A 70 -38.63 24.18 -35.92
C SER A 70 -39.96 24.37 -35.19
N GLU A 71 -40.82 23.34 -35.19
CA GLU A 71 -42.10 23.36 -34.46
C GLU A 71 -42.00 23.83 -32.98
N PRO A 72 -41.04 23.37 -32.16
CA PRO A 72 -40.90 23.86 -30.78
C PRO A 72 -40.54 25.35 -30.72
N GLU A 73 -39.67 25.87 -31.59
CA GLU A 73 -39.39 27.31 -31.65
C GLU A 73 -40.62 28.11 -32.08
N LYS A 74 -41.46 27.58 -33.00
CA LYS A 74 -42.75 28.20 -33.36
C LYS A 74 -43.65 28.33 -32.14
N CYS A 75 -43.73 27.29 -31.31
CA CYS A 75 -44.49 27.32 -30.06
C CYS A 75 -43.99 28.40 -29.10
N VAL A 76 -42.67 28.49 -28.88
CA VAL A 76 -42.07 29.50 -27.99
C VAL A 76 -42.30 30.92 -28.53
N ALA A 77 -42.06 31.15 -29.82
CA ALA A 77 -42.28 32.44 -30.47
C ALA A 77 -43.75 32.90 -30.36
N LEU A 78 -44.70 31.97 -30.51
CA LEU A 78 -46.11 32.25 -30.32
C LEU A 78 -46.43 32.62 -28.86
N ALA A 79 -45.90 31.86 -27.89
CA ALA A 79 -46.18 32.08 -26.46
C ALA A 79 -45.65 33.41 -25.91
N PHE A 80 -44.59 33.96 -26.50
CA PHE A 80 -44.00 35.26 -26.12
C PHE A 80 -44.28 36.40 -27.10
N CYS A 81 -45.21 36.21 -28.05
CA CYS A 81 -45.57 37.23 -29.02
C CYS A 81 -46.11 38.51 -28.34
N GLN A 82 -45.66 39.67 -28.80
CA GLN A 82 -46.13 40.97 -28.27
C GLN A 82 -47.63 41.22 -28.51
N ASN A 83 -48.26 40.52 -29.45
CA ASN A 83 -49.68 40.70 -29.76
C ASN A 83 -50.62 40.01 -28.77
N ILE A 84 -50.07 39.20 -27.85
CA ILE A 84 -50.82 38.58 -26.76
C ILE A 84 -51.36 39.65 -25.80
N ASN A 85 -52.58 39.43 -25.34
CA ASN A 85 -53.25 40.20 -24.32
C ASN A 85 -52.42 40.27 -23.03
N ILE A 86 -52.19 41.47 -22.53
CA ILE A 86 -51.32 41.74 -21.37
C ILE A 86 -51.73 40.94 -20.12
N ARG A 87 -53.01 40.56 -19.99
CA ARG A 87 -53.51 39.71 -18.90
C ARG A 87 -53.02 38.26 -18.97
N PHE A 88 -52.75 37.76 -20.17
CA PHE A 88 -52.31 36.39 -20.41
C PHE A 88 -50.82 36.28 -20.69
N ARG A 89 -50.15 37.41 -21.00
CA ARG A 89 -48.70 37.45 -21.25
C ARG A 89 -47.93 36.79 -20.10
N LEU A 90 -47.05 35.86 -20.47
CA LEU A 90 -46.13 35.25 -19.54
C LEU A 90 -45.20 36.34 -18.97
N GLN A 91 -45.10 36.41 -17.65
CA GLN A 91 -44.15 37.25 -16.93
C GLN A 91 -43.08 36.34 -16.32
N PRO A 92 -41.90 36.20 -16.94
CA PRO A 92 -40.84 35.27 -16.54
C PRO A 92 -40.30 35.45 -15.10
N PHE A 93 -40.66 36.53 -14.42
CA PHE A 93 -40.10 36.95 -13.13
C PHE A 93 -41.11 36.89 -11.96
N ARG A 94 -42.33 36.35 -12.17
CA ARG A 94 -43.32 36.20 -11.10
C ARG A 94 -43.35 34.77 -10.58
N ALA A 95 -43.08 34.62 -9.28
CA ALA A 95 -43.11 33.34 -8.57
C ALA A 95 -44.49 32.99 -7.96
N ASP A 96 -45.58 33.65 -8.38
CA ASP A 96 -46.91 33.33 -7.83
C ASP A 96 -47.60 32.20 -8.62
N ASP A 97 -48.44 31.42 -7.94
CA ASP A 97 -49.15 30.26 -8.53
C ASP A 97 -50.15 30.65 -9.64
N SER A 98 -50.58 31.91 -9.72
CA SER A 98 -51.46 32.39 -10.79
C SER A 98 -50.76 32.41 -12.16
N TYR A 99 -49.42 32.42 -12.18
CA TYR A 99 -48.63 32.25 -13.40
C TYR A 99 -48.82 30.86 -14.02
N LYS A 100 -48.87 29.80 -13.20
CA LYS A 100 -49.04 28.40 -13.63
C LYS A 100 -50.45 28.11 -14.17
N GLU A 101 -51.44 28.91 -13.78
CA GLU A 101 -52.82 28.76 -14.26
C GLU A 101 -53.07 29.35 -15.66
N SER A 102 -52.12 30.11 -16.21
CA SER A 102 -52.24 30.69 -17.56
C SER A 102 -52.32 29.61 -18.65
N SER A 103 -53.22 29.79 -19.63
CA SER A 103 -53.32 28.92 -20.80
C SER A 103 -52.02 28.88 -21.62
N LEU A 104 -51.24 29.97 -21.64
CA LEU A 104 -49.93 29.97 -22.29
C LEU A 104 -48.90 29.12 -21.53
N PHE A 105 -48.98 29.09 -20.20
CA PHE A 105 -48.10 28.26 -19.39
C PHE A 105 -48.41 26.78 -19.61
N LYS A 106 -49.70 26.40 -19.51
CA LYS A 106 -50.16 25.02 -19.80
C LYS A 106 -49.82 24.58 -21.22
N PHE A 107 -49.90 25.49 -22.19
CA PHE A 107 -49.42 25.25 -23.55
C PHE A 107 -47.91 24.94 -23.58
N LEU A 108 -47.07 25.77 -22.94
CA LEU A 108 -45.63 25.51 -22.87
C LEU A 108 -45.27 24.24 -22.10
N THR A 109 -46.02 23.87 -21.05
CA THR A 109 -45.87 22.59 -20.37
C THR A 109 -46.11 21.41 -21.32
N ASP A 110 -47.16 21.46 -22.13
CA ASP A 110 -47.41 20.43 -23.13
C ASP A 110 -46.38 20.43 -24.27
N VAL A 111 -45.83 21.59 -24.64
CA VAL A 111 -44.71 21.70 -25.58
C VAL A 111 -43.49 20.98 -25.02
N ALA A 112 -43.13 21.22 -23.75
CA ALA A 112 -42.05 20.51 -23.07
C ALA A 112 -42.28 19.00 -23.08
N ASN A 113 -43.48 18.55 -22.71
CA ASN A 113 -43.82 17.11 -22.68
C ASN A 113 -43.83 16.46 -24.08
N THR A 114 -44.17 17.22 -25.11
CA THR A 114 -44.28 16.70 -26.49
C THR A 114 -42.93 16.61 -27.18
N TYR A 115 -42.09 17.64 -27.04
CA TYR A 115 -40.84 17.75 -27.80
C TYR A 115 -39.57 17.51 -26.96
N PHE A 116 -39.63 17.70 -25.64
CA PHE A 116 -38.48 17.64 -24.74
C PHE A 116 -38.77 16.85 -23.44
N PRO A 117 -39.33 15.62 -23.52
CA PRO A 117 -39.79 14.88 -22.35
C PRO A 117 -38.68 14.55 -21.34
N THR A 118 -37.41 14.55 -21.78
CA THR A 118 -36.24 14.16 -20.97
C THR A 118 -35.13 15.22 -20.97
N SER A 119 -35.35 16.40 -21.57
CA SER A 119 -34.30 17.41 -21.69
C SER A 119 -34.81 18.84 -21.46
N PRO A 120 -34.95 19.27 -20.19
CA PRO A 120 -35.24 20.65 -19.84
C PRO A 120 -34.26 21.65 -20.47
N TYR A 121 -32.98 21.29 -20.63
CA TYR A 121 -31.97 22.15 -21.24
C TYR A 121 -32.20 22.35 -22.73
N SER A 122 -32.61 21.30 -23.47
CA SER A 122 -33.01 21.45 -24.87
C SER A 122 -34.20 22.39 -25.02
N PHE A 123 -35.18 22.29 -24.11
CA PHE A 123 -36.32 23.21 -24.14
C PHE A 123 -35.88 24.65 -23.83
N TYR A 124 -34.97 24.84 -22.88
CA TYR A 124 -34.37 26.14 -22.62
C TYR A 124 -33.72 26.74 -23.88
N LYS A 125 -32.96 25.92 -24.61
CA LYS A 125 -32.28 26.30 -25.85
C LYS A 125 -33.20 26.46 -27.06
N ALA A 126 -34.42 25.92 -27.03
CA ALA A 126 -35.42 26.07 -28.09
C ALA A 126 -36.08 27.47 -28.14
N GLY A 127 -35.43 28.49 -27.57
CA GLY A 127 -35.84 29.89 -27.62
C GLY A 127 -36.22 30.50 -26.26
N MET A 128 -36.41 29.68 -25.22
CA MET A 128 -36.74 30.17 -23.88
C MET A 128 -35.61 31.03 -23.28
N GLU A 129 -34.35 30.76 -23.64
CA GLU A 129 -33.20 31.57 -23.20
C GLU A 129 -33.28 33.06 -23.57
N LYS A 130 -34.08 33.43 -24.58
CA LYS A 130 -34.32 34.84 -24.96
C LYS A 130 -35.24 35.56 -23.98
N HIS A 131 -35.97 34.81 -23.16
CA HIS A 131 -37.04 35.30 -22.28
C HIS A 131 -36.70 35.14 -20.79
N PHE A 132 -35.75 34.27 -20.45
CA PHE A 132 -35.28 34.05 -19.08
C PHE A 132 -33.84 34.56 -18.90
N SER A 133 -33.57 35.21 -17.78
CA SER A 133 -32.24 35.76 -17.48
C SER A 133 -31.16 34.70 -17.22
N SER A 134 -31.55 33.49 -16.82
CA SER A 134 -30.65 32.35 -16.63
C SER A 134 -31.41 31.04 -16.78
N TYR A 135 -30.66 29.93 -16.94
CA TYR A 135 -31.23 28.59 -16.93
C TYR A 135 -31.89 28.25 -15.58
N GLY A 136 -31.31 28.70 -14.46
CA GLY A 136 -31.90 28.50 -13.13
C GLY A 136 -33.29 29.14 -13.00
N TRP A 137 -33.47 30.37 -13.50
CA TRP A 137 -34.79 31.01 -13.54
C TRP A 137 -35.80 30.25 -14.39
N PHE A 138 -35.36 29.68 -15.51
CA PHE A 138 -36.22 28.88 -16.36
C PHE A 138 -36.68 27.60 -15.64
N VAL A 139 -35.75 26.86 -15.02
CA VAL A 139 -36.04 25.62 -14.28
C VAL A 139 -37.04 25.88 -13.16
N ARG A 140 -36.79 26.85 -12.28
CA ARG A 140 -37.70 27.18 -11.17
C ARG A 140 -39.12 27.49 -11.63
N ASN A 141 -39.26 28.25 -12.72
CA ASN A 141 -40.57 28.65 -13.21
C ASN A 141 -41.33 27.53 -13.93
N HIS A 142 -40.64 26.60 -14.59
CA HIS A 142 -41.28 25.58 -15.44
C HIS A 142 -41.30 24.16 -14.85
N TYR A 143 -40.36 23.83 -13.96
CA TYR A 143 -40.13 22.48 -13.45
C TYR A 143 -39.99 22.41 -11.92
N ASP A 144 -40.18 23.53 -11.22
CA ASP A 144 -40.03 23.69 -9.77
C ASP A 144 -38.58 23.55 -9.25
N ASP A 145 -38.37 24.00 -8.01
CA ASP A 145 -37.05 24.01 -7.36
C ASP A 145 -36.53 22.59 -7.07
N GLU A 146 -37.41 21.59 -7.01
CA GLU A 146 -37.02 20.18 -6.76
C GLU A 146 -36.14 19.62 -7.88
N LEU A 147 -36.33 20.06 -9.14
CA LEU A 147 -35.60 19.53 -10.30
C LEU A 147 -34.08 19.68 -10.12
N PHE A 148 -33.61 20.75 -9.48
CA PHE A 148 -32.17 21.00 -9.25
C PHE A 148 -31.45 19.88 -8.51
N PHE A 149 -32.18 19.03 -7.78
CA PHE A 149 -31.65 17.96 -6.95
C PHE A 149 -31.89 16.56 -7.54
N THR A 150 -32.30 16.50 -8.82
CA THR A 150 -32.68 15.24 -9.48
C THR A 150 -31.64 14.78 -10.49
N THR A 151 -31.64 13.47 -10.76
CA THR A 151 -30.76 12.86 -11.76
C THR A 151 -31.06 13.40 -13.17
N GLU A 152 -32.32 13.66 -13.47
CA GLU A 152 -32.81 14.18 -14.74
C GLU A 152 -32.18 15.53 -15.10
N PHE A 153 -31.93 16.40 -14.10
CA PHE A 153 -31.25 17.68 -14.32
C PHE A 153 -29.79 17.50 -14.73
N PHE A 154 -29.05 16.65 -14.01
CA PHE A 154 -27.61 16.49 -14.23
C PHE A 154 -27.28 15.59 -15.42
N ASN A 155 -28.19 14.68 -15.78
CA ASN A 155 -28.05 13.71 -16.87
C ASN A 155 -28.86 14.06 -18.12
N ASP A 156 -29.31 15.30 -18.24
CA ASP A 156 -29.87 15.83 -19.50
C ASP A 156 -28.82 15.72 -20.62
N ASP A 157 -29.12 14.94 -21.67
CA ASP A 157 -28.20 14.66 -22.78
C ASP A 157 -27.66 15.94 -23.45
N ALA A 158 -28.54 16.93 -23.67
CA ALA A 158 -28.14 18.18 -24.30
C ALA A 158 -27.27 19.01 -23.36
N PHE A 159 -27.59 19.02 -22.07
CA PHE A 159 -26.75 19.68 -21.07
C PHE A 159 -25.39 19.00 -20.92
N CYS A 160 -25.35 17.67 -21.01
CA CYS A 160 -24.12 16.86 -20.96
C CYS A 160 -23.27 16.99 -22.23
N SER A 161 -23.87 17.35 -23.36
CA SER A 161 -23.16 17.56 -24.64
C SER A 161 -22.37 18.87 -24.70
N LEU A 162 -22.58 19.77 -23.74
CA LEU A 162 -21.83 21.02 -23.63
C LEU A 162 -20.35 20.75 -23.35
N ASN A 163 -19.49 21.69 -23.75
CA ASN A 163 -18.10 21.63 -23.31
C ASN A 163 -18.01 21.84 -21.78
N GLY A 164 -16.95 21.31 -21.17
CA GLY A 164 -16.80 21.29 -19.71
C GLY A 164 -16.88 22.69 -19.07
N ASN A 165 -16.32 23.71 -19.72
CA ASN A 165 -16.32 25.08 -19.18
C ASN A 165 -17.72 25.72 -19.22
N GLU A 166 -18.47 25.53 -20.30
CA GLU A 166 -19.84 26.03 -20.43
C GLU A 166 -20.77 25.39 -19.40
N ARG A 167 -20.70 24.07 -19.26
CA ARG A 167 -21.50 23.34 -18.27
C ARG A 167 -21.15 23.79 -16.85
N LEU A 168 -19.86 23.88 -16.53
CA LEU A 168 -19.38 24.37 -15.24
C LEU A 168 -19.92 25.78 -14.94
N HIS A 169 -19.89 26.68 -15.93
CA HIS A 169 -20.41 28.03 -15.77
C HIS A 169 -21.91 28.04 -15.42
N ILE A 170 -22.71 27.23 -16.13
CA ILE A 170 -24.15 27.12 -15.88
C ILE A 170 -24.44 26.54 -14.49
N LEU A 171 -23.67 25.53 -14.05
CA LEU A 171 -23.86 24.92 -12.73
C LEU A 171 -23.53 25.88 -11.59
N TRP A 172 -22.48 26.69 -11.73
CA TRP A 172 -22.21 27.77 -10.78
C TRP A 172 -23.30 28.84 -10.80
N ASP A 173 -23.82 29.20 -11.98
CA ASP A 173 -24.96 30.12 -12.10
C ASP A 173 -26.22 29.59 -11.40
N CYS A 174 -26.48 28.28 -11.49
CA CYS A 174 -27.53 27.61 -10.73
C CYS A 174 -27.26 27.65 -9.22
N LEU A 175 -26.03 27.41 -8.77
CA LEU A 175 -25.68 27.51 -7.35
C LEU A 175 -25.94 28.92 -6.80
N TYR A 176 -25.50 29.97 -7.51
CA TYR A 176 -25.73 31.35 -7.10
C TYR A 176 -27.22 31.70 -7.04
N PHE A 177 -28.00 31.15 -7.97
CA PHE A 177 -29.44 31.29 -7.98
C PHE A 177 -30.13 30.63 -6.78
N ILE A 178 -29.72 29.41 -6.42
CA ILE A 178 -30.25 28.64 -5.28
C ILE A 178 -29.79 29.25 -3.95
N ALA A 179 -28.55 29.73 -3.90
CA ALA A 179 -27.91 30.29 -2.72
C ALA A 179 -27.34 31.70 -3.00
N PRO A 180 -28.20 32.74 -3.07
CA PRO A 180 -27.77 34.12 -3.32
C PRO A 180 -26.65 34.66 -2.42
N PRO A 181 -26.48 34.24 -1.15
CA PRO A 181 -25.33 34.67 -0.35
C PRO A 181 -23.96 34.41 -1.03
N PHE A 182 -23.86 33.38 -1.88
CA PHE A 182 -22.63 33.09 -2.64
C PHE A 182 -22.36 34.06 -3.80
N ASP A 183 -23.30 34.92 -4.21
CA ASP A 183 -23.06 35.93 -5.27
C ASP A 183 -21.89 36.86 -4.94
N SER A 184 -21.65 37.11 -3.65
CA SER A 184 -20.48 37.88 -3.17
C SER A 184 -19.15 37.30 -3.67
N LEU A 185 -19.06 35.98 -3.81
CA LEU A 185 -17.88 35.28 -4.31
C LEU A 185 -17.67 35.50 -5.82
N ARG A 186 -18.74 35.76 -6.57
CA ARG A 186 -18.70 36.03 -8.02
C ARG A 186 -18.35 37.49 -8.31
N TYR A 187 -19.05 38.41 -7.65
CA TYR A 187 -19.03 39.83 -8.00
C TYR A 187 -18.15 40.69 -7.09
N HIS A 188 -17.48 40.10 -6.08
CA HIS A 188 -16.71 40.83 -5.06
C HIS A 188 -17.56 41.92 -4.38
N SER A 189 -18.85 41.63 -4.16
CA SER A 189 -19.81 42.50 -3.51
C SER A 189 -19.82 42.30 -1.99
N ASP A 190 -20.70 43.00 -1.26
CA ASP A 190 -20.80 42.89 0.20
C ASP A 190 -20.99 41.44 0.67
N GLU A 191 -20.05 40.97 1.50
CA GLU A 191 -19.99 39.62 2.05
C GLU A 191 -20.82 39.48 3.35
N SER A 192 -21.48 40.55 3.80
CA SER A 192 -22.18 40.57 5.09
C SER A 192 -23.28 39.50 5.21
N THR A 193 -24.00 39.22 4.13
CA THR A 193 -25.05 38.18 4.07
C THR A 193 -24.46 36.78 4.11
N LEU A 194 -23.36 36.55 3.38
CA LEU A 194 -22.60 35.30 3.40
C LEU A 194 -22.11 34.99 4.81
N PHE A 195 -21.40 35.91 5.46
CA PHE A 195 -20.88 35.68 6.81
C PHE A 195 -21.98 35.53 7.86
N LYS A 196 -23.10 36.27 7.76
CA LYS A 196 -24.25 36.05 8.66
C LYS A 196 -24.80 34.63 8.53
N GLY A 197 -24.95 34.12 7.30
CA GLY A 197 -25.41 32.77 7.05
C GLY A 197 -24.42 31.70 7.54
N LEU A 198 -23.13 31.85 7.22
CA LEU A 198 -22.09 30.92 7.63
C LEU A 198 -21.90 30.86 9.15
N LEU A 199 -21.92 32.01 9.83
CA LEU A 199 -21.84 32.05 11.29
C LEU A 199 -23.07 31.40 11.93
N SER A 200 -24.26 31.64 11.39
CA SER A 200 -25.47 30.97 11.85
C SER A 200 -25.38 29.45 11.70
N LEU A 201 -24.76 28.93 10.63
CA LEU A 201 -24.55 27.49 10.45
C LEU A 201 -23.50 26.93 11.42
N ALA A 202 -22.36 27.63 11.55
CA ALA A 202 -21.27 27.22 12.44
C ALA A 202 -21.67 27.26 13.93
N SER A 203 -22.65 28.09 14.32
CA SER A 203 -23.17 28.15 15.69
C SER A 203 -24.38 27.25 15.94
N SER A 204 -25.06 26.74 14.90
CA SER A 204 -26.31 25.97 15.04
C SER A 204 -26.13 24.50 15.46
N GLU A 205 -24.90 24.03 15.71
CA GLU A 205 -24.69 22.69 16.26
C GLU A 205 -25.18 22.56 17.72
N ASP A 206 -25.38 23.68 18.45
CA ASP A 206 -25.75 23.67 19.87
C ASP A 206 -27.14 24.26 20.22
N ASP A 207 -27.82 24.99 19.31
CA ASP A 207 -29.06 25.71 19.65
C ASP A 207 -30.24 25.40 18.73
N SER A 208 -31.34 24.94 19.34
CA SER A 208 -32.66 24.62 18.78
C SER A 208 -33.41 25.75 18.03
N SER A 209 -32.72 26.85 17.68
CA SER A 209 -33.29 27.97 16.93
C SER A 209 -33.26 27.70 15.42
N SER A 210 -34.35 28.06 14.72
CA SER A 210 -34.42 27.93 13.26
C SER A 210 -33.29 28.72 12.60
N PRO A 211 -32.53 28.13 11.65
CA PRO A 211 -31.50 28.84 10.91
C PRO A 211 -32.06 30.11 10.26
N CYS A 212 -31.26 31.17 10.18
CA CYS A 212 -31.67 32.37 9.44
C CYS A 212 -31.88 32.06 7.94
N GLU A 213 -32.68 32.87 7.24
CA GLU A 213 -33.00 32.66 5.81
C GLU A 213 -31.74 32.49 4.92
N HIS A 214 -30.68 33.24 5.23
CA HIS A 214 -29.38 33.11 4.55
C HIS A 214 -28.72 31.74 4.80
N ALA A 215 -28.78 31.24 6.04
CA ALA A 215 -28.25 29.92 6.40
C ALA A 215 -29.01 28.79 5.70
N GLN A 216 -30.34 28.89 5.61
CA GLN A 216 -31.17 27.94 4.88
C GLN A 216 -30.84 27.91 3.39
N SER A 217 -30.64 29.08 2.77
CA SER A 217 -30.27 29.19 1.36
C SER A 217 -28.88 28.60 1.10
N ILE A 218 -27.90 28.87 1.98
CA ILE A 218 -26.56 28.26 1.90
C ILE A 218 -26.66 26.74 2.00
N ARG A 219 -27.49 26.21 2.92
CA ARG A 219 -27.69 24.77 3.08
C ARG A 219 -28.23 24.11 1.80
N LEU A 220 -29.21 24.73 1.16
CA LEU A 220 -29.73 24.27 -0.15
C LEU A 220 -28.64 24.33 -1.25
N GLY A 221 -27.80 25.37 -1.25
CA GLY A 221 -26.67 25.46 -2.16
C GLY A 221 -25.65 24.32 -1.95
N LEU A 222 -25.36 23.97 -0.69
CA LEU A 222 -24.47 22.85 -0.37
C LEU A 222 -25.08 21.51 -0.77
N GLU A 223 -26.38 21.31 -0.58
CA GLU A 223 -27.12 20.13 -1.05
C GLU A 223 -27.07 20.00 -2.58
N PHE A 224 -27.21 21.13 -3.30
CA PHE A 224 -27.04 21.16 -4.75
C PHE A 224 -25.62 20.78 -5.15
N LEU A 225 -24.60 21.31 -4.47
CA LEU A 225 -23.20 20.99 -4.73
C LEU A 225 -22.88 19.50 -4.46
N GLN A 226 -23.42 18.92 -3.39
CA GLN A 226 -23.31 17.49 -3.10
C GLN A 226 -23.95 16.64 -4.20
N THR A 227 -25.16 17.01 -4.63
CA THR A 227 -25.90 16.28 -5.68
C THR A 227 -25.19 16.38 -7.02
N TRP A 228 -24.65 17.56 -7.34
CA TRP A 228 -23.82 17.77 -8.51
C TRP A 228 -22.56 16.88 -8.48
N LEU A 229 -21.77 16.94 -7.40
CA LEU A 229 -20.56 16.12 -7.26
C LEU A 229 -20.86 14.64 -7.42
N LYS A 230 -21.94 14.16 -6.78
CA LYS A 230 -22.38 12.77 -6.90
C LYS A 230 -22.59 12.36 -8.35
N HIS A 231 -23.45 13.06 -9.08
CA HIS A 231 -23.82 12.67 -10.45
C HIS A 231 -22.67 12.83 -11.44
N ASP A 232 -21.83 13.85 -11.28
CA ASP A 232 -20.66 13.99 -12.14
C ASP A 232 -19.59 12.93 -11.85
N ALA A 233 -19.44 12.49 -10.60
CA ALA A 233 -18.56 11.39 -10.22
C ALA A 233 -19.06 10.05 -10.79
N GLU A 234 -20.37 9.78 -10.70
CA GLU A 234 -21.01 8.57 -11.24
C GLU A 234 -20.84 8.47 -12.77
N MET A 235 -20.88 9.62 -13.44
CA MET A 235 -20.75 9.72 -14.90
C MET A 235 -19.30 9.89 -15.37
N GLY A 236 -18.32 9.90 -14.46
CA GLY A 236 -16.90 10.03 -14.79
C GLY A 236 -16.50 11.38 -15.41
N ARG A 237 -17.24 12.46 -15.08
CA ARG A 237 -17.00 13.82 -15.62
C ARG A 237 -16.01 14.63 -14.79
N ILE A 238 -15.78 14.24 -13.55
CA ILE A 238 -14.87 14.92 -12.62
C ILE A 238 -13.76 13.99 -12.16
N SER A 239 -12.62 14.59 -11.82
CA SER A 239 -11.49 13.91 -11.19
C SER A 239 -11.86 13.44 -9.79
N CYS A 240 -11.22 12.35 -9.33
CA CYS A 240 -11.32 11.88 -7.94
C CYS A 240 -10.63 12.82 -6.94
N ASP A 241 -9.89 13.83 -7.40
CA ASP A 241 -9.25 14.85 -6.56
C ASP A 241 -10.15 16.09 -6.42
N LEU A 242 -10.75 16.23 -5.24
CA LEU A 242 -11.61 17.36 -4.89
C LEU A 242 -10.90 18.72 -5.01
N SER A 243 -9.59 18.77 -4.75
CA SER A 243 -8.83 20.02 -4.86
C SER A 243 -8.74 20.50 -6.31
N SER A 244 -8.61 19.58 -7.25
CA SER A 244 -8.64 19.88 -8.68
C SER A 244 -10.01 20.38 -9.14
N PHE A 245 -11.09 19.87 -8.54
CA PHE A 245 -12.45 20.33 -8.82
C PHE A 245 -12.70 21.75 -8.31
N PHE A 246 -12.19 22.10 -7.11
CA PHE A 246 -12.37 23.43 -6.54
C PHE A 246 -11.37 24.49 -7.01
N TRP A 247 -10.31 24.10 -7.70
CA TRP A 247 -9.30 25.04 -8.19
C TRP A 247 -9.89 26.10 -9.15
N GLY A 248 -9.65 27.37 -8.85
CA GLY A 248 -10.16 28.52 -9.61
C GLY A 248 -11.67 28.75 -9.47
N THR A 249 -12.34 28.01 -8.57
CA THR A 249 -13.79 28.07 -8.40
C THR A 249 -14.19 28.99 -7.23
N PRO A 250 -15.49 29.32 -7.09
CA PRO A 250 -16.00 30.09 -5.96
C PRO A 250 -15.72 29.43 -4.60
N TRP A 251 -15.59 28.11 -4.54
CA TRP A 251 -15.24 27.40 -3.31
C TRP A 251 -13.83 27.78 -2.81
N GLU A 252 -12.83 27.84 -3.68
CA GLU A 252 -11.48 28.29 -3.30
C GLU A 252 -11.50 29.73 -2.77
N ARG A 253 -12.34 30.59 -3.35
CA ARG A 253 -12.54 31.96 -2.86
C ARG A 253 -13.17 31.97 -1.47
N LEU A 254 -14.18 31.15 -1.24
CA LEU A 254 -14.80 30.99 0.08
C LEU A 254 -13.77 30.55 1.13
N GLU A 255 -12.94 29.55 0.81
CA GLU A 255 -11.86 29.11 1.69
C GLU A 255 -10.93 30.29 1.99
N SER A 256 -10.39 30.94 0.97
CA SER A 256 -9.49 32.09 1.14
C SER A 256 -10.11 33.20 2.00
N LEU A 257 -11.39 33.50 1.81
CA LEU A 257 -12.09 34.53 2.58
C LEU A 257 -12.24 34.15 4.05
N VAL A 258 -12.64 32.91 4.35
CA VAL A 258 -12.76 32.43 5.73
C VAL A 258 -11.40 32.43 6.45
N TRP A 259 -10.33 32.02 5.76
CA TRP A 259 -8.97 32.01 6.33
C TRP A 259 -8.40 33.41 6.58
N GLN A 260 -8.64 34.36 5.65
CA GLN A 260 -8.10 35.72 5.73
C GLN A 260 -8.90 36.65 6.63
N LYS A 261 -10.15 36.32 6.95
CA LYS A 261 -10.97 37.20 7.77
C LYS A 261 -10.51 37.20 9.23
N ASP A 262 -10.27 38.41 9.72
CA ASP A 262 -10.02 38.64 11.14
C ASP A 262 -11.37 38.83 11.84
N PHE A 263 -11.55 38.05 12.91
CA PHE A 263 -12.68 38.15 13.82
C PHE A 263 -12.14 38.63 15.16
N ASP A 264 -12.88 39.51 15.84
CA ASP A 264 -12.51 39.96 17.19
C ASP A 264 -12.55 38.80 18.21
N ASP A 265 -13.28 37.74 17.88
CA ASP A 265 -13.43 36.52 18.69
C ASP A 265 -12.79 35.31 17.98
N GLU A 266 -11.72 34.80 18.58
CA GLU A 266 -10.99 33.61 18.11
C GLU A 266 -11.85 32.34 18.16
N GLU A 267 -12.83 32.26 19.06
CA GLU A 267 -13.73 31.12 19.14
C GLU A 267 -14.65 31.05 17.92
N ILE A 268 -15.18 32.20 17.48
CA ILE A 268 -15.97 32.33 16.26
C ILE A 268 -15.15 31.90 15.03
N LYS A 269 -13.91 32.38 14.91
CA LYS A 269 -13.01 32.01 13.81
C LYS A 269 -12.76 30.50 13.79
N ARG A 270 -12.51 29.90 14.96
CA ARG A 270 -12.31 28.46 15.11
C ARG A 270 -13.55 27.66 14.71
N SER A 271 -14.74 28.03 15.18
CA SER A 271 -15.99 27.33 14.85
C SER A 271 -16.30 27.40 13.35
N LEU A 272 -16.14 28.57 12.73
CA LEU A 272 -16.35 28.73 11.30
C LEU A 272 -15.35 27.91 10.47
N THR A 273 -14.08 27.88 10.89
CA THR A 273 -13.04 27.07 10.23
C THR A 273 -13.33 25.58 10.36
N ASN A 274 -13.77 25.11 11.54
CA ASN A 274 -14.16 23.72 11.77
C ASN A 274 -15.36 23.33 10.90
N TRP A 275 -16.40 24.17 10.85
CA TRP A 275 -17.57 23.94 9.99
C TRP A 275 -17.19 23.82 8.51
N LEU A 276 -16.32 24.71 8.02
CA LEU A 276 -15.87 24.68 6.62
C LEU A 276 -15.07 23.40 6.32
N ASN A 277 -14.16 23.01 7.21
CA ASN A 277 -13.39 21.77 7.07
C ASN A 277 -14.30 20.53 7.10
N HIS A 278 -15.29 20.48 8.00
CA HIS A 278 -16.26 19.40 8.06
C HIS A 278 -17.10 19.32 6.78
N THR A 279 -17.59 20.46 6.28
CA THR A 279 -18.34 20.52 5.01
C THR A 279 -17.48 20.02 3.84
N LYS A 280 -16.20 20.39 3.77
CA LYS A 280 -15.27 19.90 2.76
C LYS A 280 -15.07 18.38 2.84
N GLN A 281 -14.97 17.83 4.05
CA GLN A 281 -14.85 16.39 4.26
C GLN A 281 -16.11 15.64 3.78
N GLU A 282 -17.30 16.18 4.03
CA GLU A 282 -18.54 15.56 3.52
C GLU A 282 -18.61 15.59 1.99
N LEU A 283 -18.16 16.67 1.35
CA LEU A 283 -18.05 16.75 -0.11
C LEU A 283 -17.02 15.75 -0.67
N GLU A 284 -15.88 15.58 0.01
CA GLU A 284 -14.85 14.58 -0.33
C GLU A 284 -15.40 13.15 -0.21
N LYS A 285 -16.17 12.88 0.85
CA LYS A 285 -16.85 11.59 1.05
C LYS A 285 -17.82 11.29 -0.08
N VAL A 286 -18.67 12.24 -0.45
CA VAL A 286 -19.63 12.08 -1.56
C VAL A 286 -18.90 11.77 -2.87
N LEU A 287 -17.81 12.49 -3.16
CA LEU A 287 -16.97 12.24 -4.33
C LEU A 287 -16.40 10.81 -4.30
N ILE A 288 -15.79 10.40 -3.19
CA ILE A 288 -15.19 9.06 -3.04
C ILE A 288 -16.21 7.95 -3.28
N LEU A 289 -17.37 8.03 -2.63
CA LEU A 289 -18.42 7.00 -2.68
C LEU A 289 -19.05 6.90 -4.08
N SER A 290 -19.19 8.03 -4.76
CA SER A 290 -19.90 8.13 -6.05
C SER A 290 -18.97 7.95 -7.26
N PHE A 291 -17.65 7.92 -7.06
CA PHE A 291 -16.68 7.83 -8.15
C PHE A 291 -16.78 6.49 -8.90
N ASN A 292 -16.96 6.58 -10.22
CA ASN A 292 -17.09 5.43 -11.10
C ASN A 292 -15.71 4.84 -11.47
N LEU A 293 -15.44 3.62 -11.00
CA LEU A 293 -14.19 2.91 -11.27
C LEU A 293 -14.20 2.10 -12.57
N ASP A 294 -15.36 1.87 -13.21
CA ASP A 294 -15.47 0.96 -14.36
C ASP A 294 -14.68 1.43 -15.59
N ASN A 295 -14.54 2.75 -15.73
CA ASN A 295 -13.83 3.37 -16.86
C ASN A 295 -12.51 4.02 -16.44
N ALA A 296 -12.10 3.87 -15.18
CA ALA A 296 -10.90 4.51 -14.66
C ALA A 296 -9.63 3.81 -15.15
N SER A 297 -8.65 4.61 -15.58
CA SER A 297 -7.31 4.13 -15.92
C SER A 297 -6.53 3.70 -14.68
N GLY A 298 -5.49 2.89 -14.85
CA GLY A 298 -4.64 2.44 -13.72
C GLY A 298 -4.15 3.57 -12.79
N PRO A 299 -3.61 4.70 -13.33
CA PRO A 299 -3.22 5.84 -12.50
C PRO A 299 -4.39 6.51 -11.76
N GLU A 300 -5.59 6.53 -12.35
CA GLU A 300 -6.79 7.08 -11.69
C GLU A 300 -7.27 6.18 -10.56
N LEU A 301 -7.19 4.85 -10.72
CA LEU A 301 -7.49 3.89 -9.64
C LEU A 301 -6.54 4.09 -8.45
N GLU A 302 -5.24 4.26 -8.72
CA GLU A 302 -4.25 4.55 -7.68
C GLU A 302 -4.50 5.90 -7.00
N GLN A 303 -4.84 6.92 -7.77
CA GLN A 303 -5.15 8.25 -7.23
C GLN A 303 -6.41 8.20 -6.37
N TRP A 304 -7.48 7.56 -6.83
CA TRP A 304 -8.71 7.37 -6.06
C TRP A 304 -8.43 6.64 -4.74
N ALA A 305 -7.73 5.50 -4.78
CA ALA A 305 -7.42 4.72 -3.57
C ALA A 305 -6.56 5.50 -2.56
N ASN A 306 -5.62 6.31 -3.06
CA ASN A 306 -4.85 7.24 -2.22
C ASN A 306 -5.76 8.28 -1.56
N GLN A 307 -6.71 8.88 -2.29
CA GLN A 307 -7.66 9.82 -1.69
C GLN A 307 -8.53 9.16 -0.62
N VAL A 308 -9.02 7.94 -0.84
CA VAL A 308 -9.77 7.19 0.19
C VAL A 308 -8.90 6.96 1.44
N ASP A 309 -7.64 6.59 1.26
CA ASP A 309 -6.71 6.41 2.38
C ASP A 309 -6.46 7.71 3.14
N ARG A 310 -6.25 8.82 2.43
CA ARG A 310 -6.05 10.15 3.02
C ARG A 310 -7.27 10.63 3.78
N TYR A 311 -8.46 10.47 3.20
CA TYR A 311 -9.74 10.79 3.84
C TYR A 311 -9.90 10.03 5.16
N PHE A 312 -9.73 8.70 5.14
CA PHE A 312 -9.84 7.87 6.33
C PHE A 312 -8.79 8.23 7.40
N ASN A 313 -7.54 8.47 6.98
CA ASN A 313 -6.48 8.88 7.90
C ASN A 313 -6.76 10.27 8.50
N HIS A 314 -7.31 11.21 7.72
CA HIS A 314 -7.63 12.55 8.20
C HIS A 314 -8.72 12.51 9.29
N ILE A 315 -9.79 11.74 9.07
CA ILE A 315 -10.84 11.50 10.07
C ILE A 315 -10.24 10.86 11.32
N SER A 316 -9.40 9.84 11.14
CA SER A 316 -8.73 9.17 12.26
C SER A 316 -7.85 10.12 13.08
N HIS A 317 -7.18 11.09 12.45
CA HIS A 317 -6.39 12.13 13.13
C HIS A 317 -7.25 13.06 14.00
N GLY A 318 -8.49 13.33 13.61
CA GLY A 318 -9.45 14.08 14.41
C GLY A 318 -9.69 13.43 15.77
N PHE A 319 -9.82 12.10 15.81
CA PHE A 319 -10.05 11.35 17.05
C PHE A 319 -8.91 11.52 18.06
N TYR A 320 -7.66 11.58 17.60
CA TYR A 320 -6.51 11.79 18.49
C TYR A 320 -6.45 13.20 19.09
N ARG A 321 -7.02 14.21 18.42
CA ARG A 321 -7.10 15.59 18.96
C ARG A 321 -8.17 15.73 20.03
N GLU A 322 -9.29 15.02 19.87
CA GLU A 322 -10.41 15.01 20.81
C GLU A 322 -10.17 14.09 22.02
N PHE A 323 -9.16 13.22 21.94
CA PHE A 323 -8.92 12.23 22.97
C PHE A 323 -8.31 12.86 24.23
N ASP A 324 -8.96 12.61 25.37
CA ASP A 324 -8.41 12.96 26.67
C ASP A 324 -7.28 11.98 27.04
N TRP A 325 -6.05 12.48 27.04
CA TRP A 325 -4.86 11.70 27.35
C TRP A 325 -4.70 11.41 28.85
N GLU A 326 -5.51 12.02 29.72
CA GLU A 326 -5.39 11.90 31.18
C GLU A 326 -6.26 10.78 31.78
N THR A 327 -7.30 10.30 31.09
CA THR A 327 -8.32 9.36 31.63
C THR A 327 -8.24 7.91 31.10
N GLN A 328 -7.15 7.55 30.40
CA GLN A 328 -7.13 6.56 29.31
C GLN A 328 -7.51 5.09 29.55
N ARG A 329 -8.28 4.57 28.57
CA ARG A 329 -8.11 3.24 27.95
C ARG A 329 -7.83 3.40 26.45
N HIS A 330 -6.58 3.21 26.01
CA HIS A 330 -6.17 3.27 24.59
C HIS A 330 -7.00 2.38 23.65
N GLU A 331 -7.58 1.30 24.15
CA GLU A 331 -8.46 0.39 23.42
C GLU A 331 -9.71 1.09 22.84
N GLU A 332 -10.20 2.14 23.50
CA GLU A 332 -11.40 2.87 23.06
C GLU A 332 -11.17 3.65 21.75
N LEU A 333 -9.95 4.15 21.53
CA LEU A 333 -9.56 4.79 20.27
C LEU A 333 -9.49 3.80 19.10
N ASP A 334 -8.87 2.64 19.35
CA ASP A 334 -8.75 1.60 18.33
C ASP A 334 -10.14 1.09 17.93
N ILE A 335 -11.07 0.94 18.89
CA ILE A 335 -12.48 0.60 18.63
C ILE A 335 -13.17 1.69 17.79
N ARG A 336 -13.06 2.97 18.17
CA ARG A 336 -13.68 4.09 17.40
C ARG A 336 -13.17 4.10 15.96
N ARG A 337 -11.85 4.01 15.76
CA ARG A 337 -11.23 3.98 14.43
C ARG A 337 -11.69 2.78 13.60
N ASN A 338 -11.82 1.61 14.20
CA ASN A 338 -12.27 0.40 13.49
C ASN A 338 -13.75 0.49 13.08
N ASN A 339 -14.62 1.03 13.95
CA ASN A 339 -16.04 1.22 13.63
C ASN A 339 -16.22 2.18 12.43
N GLU A 340 -15.42 3.24 12.38
CA GLU A 340 -15.47 4.21 11.28
C GLU A 340 -14.94 3.62 9.97
N LEU A 341 -13.89 2.79 10.04
CA LEU A 341 -13.41 2.04 8.88
C LEU A 341 -14.52 1.12 8.34
N GLU A 342 -15.20 0.40 9.22
CA GLU A 342 -16.28 -0.53 8.84
C GLU A 342 -17.50 0.21 8.28
N ALA A 343 -17.87 1.34 8.87
CA ALA A 343 -18.94 2.20 8.37
C ALA A 343 -18.62 2.76 6.97
N LEU A 344 -17.39 3.21 6.73
CA LEU A 344 -16.96 3.65 5.39
C LEU A 344 -16.95 2.48 4.41
N CYS A 345 -16.37 1.34 4.78
CA CYS A 345 -16.29 0.17 3.90
C CYS A 345 -17.69 -0.39 3.54
N SER A 346 -18.67 -0.29 4.45
CA SER A 346 -20.06 -0.73 4.15
C SER A 346 -20.78 0.13 3.10
N GLN A 347 -20.28 1.34 2.83
CA GLN A 347 -20.83 2.23 1.81
C GLN A 347 -20.11 2.08 0.46
N LEU A 348 -18.95 1.44 0.43
CA LEU A 348 -18.20 1.19 -0.80
C LEU A 348 -18.79 0.01 -1.57
N SER A 349 -18.74 0.08 -2.91
CA SER A 349 -18.98 -1.07 -3.77
C SER A 349 -17.88 -2.12 -3.57
N SER A 350 -18.15 -3.38 -3.95
CA SER A 350 -17.13 -4.44 -3.86
C SER A 350 -15.87 -4.11 -4.66
N GLN A 351 -16.03 -3.53 -5.85
CA GLN A 351 -14.91 -3.09 -6.70
C GLN A 351 -14.11 -1.96 -6.06
N GLN A 352 -14.77 -0.98 -5.44
CA GLN A 352 -14.11 0.10 -4.71
C GLN A 352 -13.30 -0.45 -3.51
N LEU A 353 -13.90 -1.35 -2.73
CA LEU A 353 -13.22 -1.97 -1.59
C LEU A 353 -11.98 -2.77 -2.04
N GLU A 354 -12.13 -3.61 -3.07
CA GLU A 354 -11.01 -4.39 -3.62
C GLU A 354 -9.89 -3.50 -4.17
N THR A 355 -10.25 -2.39 -4.84
CA THR A 355 -9.28 -1.42 -5.37
C THR A 355 -8.47 -0.77 -4.24
N TRP A 356 -9.12 -0.36 -3.15
CA TRP A 356 -8.44 0.26 -2.02
C TRP A 356 -7.54 -0.73 -1.27
N ILE A 357 -8.02 -1.97 -1.07
CA ILE A 357 -7.24 -3.05 -0.46
C ILE A 357 -6.02 -3.40 -1.34
N GLY A 358 -6.22 -3.57 -2.64
CA GLY A 358 -5.16 -3.89 -3.60
C GLY A 358 -4.08 -2.81 -3.65
N TRP A 359 -4.49 -1.54 -3.68
CA TRP A 359 -3.57 -0.41 -3.58
C TRP A 359 -2.76 -0.44 -2.28
N SER A 360 -3.40 -0.71 -1.14
CA SER A 360 -2.70 -0.80 0.16
C SER A 360 -1.66 -1.92 0.19
N ILE A 361 -1.93 -3.06 -0.45
CA ILE A 361 -0.97 -4.16 -0.60
C ILE A 361 0.22 -3.73 -1.46
N GLN A 362 -0.06 -3.02 -2.57
CA GLN A 362 1.00 -2.54 -3.46
C GLN A 362 1.94 -1.55 -2.77
N GLN A 363 1.39 -0.62 -1.97
CA GLN A 363 2.20 0.30 -1.16
C GLN A 363 3.13 -0.42 -0.18
N ASP A 364 2.67 -1.52 0.42
CA ASP A 364 3.49 -2.35 1.28
C ASP A 364 4.61 -3.05 0.52
N PHE A 365 4.32 -3.58 -0.66
CA PHE A 365 5.31 -4.22 -1.51
C PHE A 365 6.37 -3.20 -1.92
N ASP A 366 5.96 -2.03 -2.39
CA ASP A 366 6.88 -0.95 -2.81
C ASP A 366 7.76 -0.47 -1.65
N ARG A 367 7.19 -0.33 -0.44
CA ARG A 367 7.93 0.02 0.77
C ARG A 367 8.97 -1.04 1.14
N ILE A 368 8.58 -2.30 1.18
CA ILE A 368 9.46 -3.41 1.58
C ILE A 368 10.58 -3.66 0.55
N LEU A 369 10.25 -3.52 -0.75
CA LEU A 369 11.19 -3.74 -1.84
C LEU A 369 12.09 -2.52 -2.10
N GLY A 370 11.61 -1.31 -1.80
CA GLY A 370 12.35 -0.06 -1.92
C GLY A 370 13.41 0.13 -0.82
N ASP A 371 13.13 -0.25 0.43
CA ASP A 371 14.08 -0.14 1.54
C ASP A 371 14.74 -1.49 1.87
N LYS A 372 15.90 -1.74 1.24
CA LYS A 372 16.71 -2.95 1.49
C LYS A 372 17.45 -2.92 2.83
N GLN A 373 17.56 -1.76 3.49
CA GLN A 373 18.34 -1.61 4.72
C GLN A 373 17.51 -1.90 5.97
N ARG A 374 16.21 -1.59 5.94
CA ARG A 374 15.29 -1.89 7.05
C ARG A 374 14.84 -3.35 7.05
N ALA A 375 14.42 -3.84 8.22
CA ALA A 375 13.72 -5.11 8.28
C ALA A 375 12.38 -4.99 7.52
N PRO A 376 11.96 -6.03 6.77
CA PRO A 376 10.65 -6.03 6.12
C PRO A 376 9.55 -5.84 7.16
N GLU A 377 8.76 -4.78 6.98
CA GLU A 377 7.64 -4.44 7.83
C GLU A 377 6.52 -3.90 6.96
N LEU A 378 5.36 -4.56 7.05
CA LEU A 378 4.13 -4.10 6.42
C LEU A 378 3.70 -2.79 7.09
N SER A 379 3.11 -1.87 6.33
CA SER A 379 2.67 -0.60 6.90
C SER A 379 1.50 -0.78 7.85
N SER A 380 1.30 0.20 8.73
CA SER A 380 0.08 0.32 9.54
C SER A 380 -1.19 0.42 8.69
N SER A 381 -1.07 0.73 7.39
CA SER A 381 -2.21 0.72 6.48
C SER A 381 -2.72 -0.70 6.23
N SER A 382 -1.86 -1.72 6.21
CA SER A 382 -2.31 -3.11 6.05
C SER A 382 -2.94 -3.70 7.31
N GLU A 383 -2.65 -3.17 8.49
CA GLU A 383 -3.36 -3.53 9.72
C GLU A 383 -4.87 -3.21 9.65
N LYS A 384 -5.31 -2.35 8.71
CA LYS A 384 -6.73 -2.12 8.47
C LYS A 384 -7.46 -3.37 8.00
N TRP A 385 -6.81 -4.20 7.20
CA TRP A 385 -7.48 -5.26 6.42
C TRP A 385 -7.38 -6.64 7.05
N VAL A 386 -6.36 -6.88 7.85
CA VAL A 386 -6.11 -8.20 8.42
C VAL A 386 -6.89 -8.38 9.72
N CYS A 387 -8.20 -8.52 9.55
CA CYS A 387 -9.21 -8.81 10.57
C CYS A 387 -10.28 -9.76 10.01
N GLU A 388 -11.12 -10.29 10.89
CA GLU A 388 -12.18 -11.25 10.55
C GLU A 388 -13.08 -10.79 9.38
N THR A 389 -13.37 -9.49 9.29
CA THR A 389 -14.28 -8.91 8.28
C THR A 389 -13.69 -8.87 6.88
N PHE A 390 -12.43 -8.48 6.73
CA PHE A 390 -11.82 -8.18 5.41
C PHE A 390 -10.73 -9.17 5.00
N PHE A 391 -10.36 -10.12 5.86
CA PHE A 391 -9.23 -11.02 5.62
C PHE A 391 -9.38 -11.86 4.36
N ALA A 392 -10.58 -12.32 4.01
CA ALA A 392 -10.77 -13.13 2.80
C ALA A 392 -10.38 -12.35 1.53
N THR A 393 -10.96 -11.17 1.35
CA THR A 393 -10.66 -10.28 0.21
C THR A 393 -9.19 -9.87 0.19
N TRP A 394 -8.65 -9.44 1.33
CA TRP A 394 -7.23 -9.07 1.43
C TRP A 394 -6.30 -10.23 1.10
N LYS A 395 -6.59 -11.44 1.61
CA LYS A 395 -5.80 -12.65 1.37
C LYS A 395 -5.77 -13.01 -0.11
N ASP A 396 -6.91 -12.98 -0.79
CA ASP A 396 -7.00 -13.34 -2.20
C ASP A 396 -6.23 -12.34 -3.08
N LEU A 397 -6.37 -11.04 -2.83
CA LEU A 397 -5.61 -9.99 -3.52
C LEU A 397 -4.11 -10.07 -3.21
N PHE A 398 -3.74 -10.32 -1.95
CA PHE A 398 -2.34 -10.49 -1.56
C PHE A 398 -1.70 -11.67 -2.29
N LEU A 399 -2.40 -12.80 -2.37
CA LEU A 399 -1.93 -13.99 -3.08
C LEU A 399 -1.82 -13.75 -4.59
N ALA A 400 -2.77 -13.04 -5.21
CA ALA A 400 -2.68 -12.65 -6.61
C ALA A 400 -1.41 -11.83 -6.86
N ASN A 401 -1.19 -10.76 -6.09
CA ASN A 401 -0.06 -9.86 -6.26
C ASN A 401 1.29 -10.52 -5.96
N ILE A 402 1.39 -11.33 -4.88
CA ILE A 402 2.69 -11.93 -4.51
C ILE A 402 3.12 -13.01 -5.51
N ASN A 403 2.18 -13.73 -6.11
CA ASN A 403 2.48 -14.79 -7.07
C ASN A 403 3.00 -14.27 -8.40
N GLU A 404 2.73 -13.00 -8.75
CA GLU A 404 3.30 -12.34 -9.93
C GLU A 404 4.78 -11.93 -9.75
N LEU A 405 5.25 -11.87 -8.50
CA LEU A 405 6.61 -11.45 -8.19
C LEU A 405 7.63 -12.59 -8.37
N GLU A 406 8.87 -12.21 -8.67
CA GLU A 406 10.00 -13.14 -8.63
C GLU A 406 10.24 -13.67 -7.21
N ILE A 407 10.73 -14.91 -7.10
CA ILE A 407 10.95 -15.62 -5.83
C ILE A 407 11.79 -14.80 -4.82
N GLU A 408 12.76 -14.02 -5.29
CA GLU A 408 13.59 -13.16 -4.43
C GLU A 408 12.75 -12.05 -3.75
N LYS A 409 11.82 -11.44 -4.50
CA LYS A 409 10.90 -10.43 -3.98
C LYS A 409 9.84 -11.07 -3.06
N GLN A 410 9.33 -12.25 -3.41
CA GLN A 410 8.42 -13.01 -2.55
C GLN A 410 9.06 -13.32 -1.20
N LEU A 411 10.31 -13.81 -1.19
CA LEU A 411 11.07 -14.07 0.03
C LEU A 411 11.19 -12.82 0.90
N ARG A 412 11.49 -11.68 0.29
CA ARG A 412 11.64 -10.41 0.99
C ARG A 412 10.34 -9.97 1.67
N ILE A 413 9.20 -10.08 0.99
CA ILE A 413 7.88 -9.73 1.53
C ILE A 413 7.46 -10.68 2.65
N LEU A 414 7.53 -11.99 2.41
CA LEU A 414 7.13 -13.01 3.41
C LEU A 414 8.06 -13.08 4.62
N SER A 415 9.23 -12.43 4.56
CA SER A 415 10.12 -12.26 5.71
C SER A 415 9.62 -11.22 6.72
N ALA A 416 8.56 -10.48 6.41
CA ALA A 416 7.89 -9.59 7.36
C ALA A 416 7.13 -10.38 8.43
N HIS A 417 6.83 -9.72 9.55
CA HIS A 417 5.94 -10.29 10.56
C HIS A 417 4.53 -10.44 9.99
N ALA A 418 3.83 -11.49 10.43
CA ALA A 418 2.44 -11.71 10.03
C ALA A 418 1.60 -10.48 10.39
N PRO A 419 0.91 -9.87 9.42
CA PRO A 419 0.06 -8.72 9.70
C PRO A 419 -1.15 -9.16 10.51
N ALA A 420 -1.60 -8.31 11.43
CA ALA A 420 -2.88 -8.45 12.09
C ALA A 420 -3.32 -7.09 12.62
N ARG A 421 -4.61 -6.79 12.46
CA ARG A 421 -5.22 -5.64 13.13
C ARG A 421 -5.05 -5.81 14.65
N ARG A 422 -4.73 -4.73 15.35
CA ARG A 422 -4.72 -4.75 16.82
C ARG A 422 -6.14 -5.01 17.35
N GLY A 423 -6.25 -5.84 18.39
CA GLY A 423 -7.53 -6.14 19.05
C GLY A 423 -8.36 -7.26 18.41
N VAL A 424 -7.85 -7.94 17.39
CA VAL A 424 -8.49 -9.15 16.82
C VAL A 424 -8.54 -10.30 17.83
N SER A 425 -9.44 -11.26 17.60
CA SER A 425 -9.52 -12.46 18.43
C SER A 425 -8.22 -13.24 18.41
N SER A 426 -7.90 -13.90 19.54
CA SER A 426 -6.70 -14.74 19.65
C SER A 426 -6.71 -15.90 18.66
N GLU A 427 -7.91 -16.43 18.39
CA GLU A 427 -8.21 -17.48 17.43
C GLU A 427 -7.89 -17.03 16.00
N PHE A 428 -8.36 -15.84 15.60
CA PHE A 428 -8.06 -15.27 14.29
C PHE A 428 -6.56 -14.98 14.13
N TYR A 429 -5.93 -14.34 15.12
CA TYR A 429 -4.51 -14.06 15.08
C TYR A 429 -3.68 -15.33 14.89
N SER A 430 -4.02 -16.39 15.65
CA SER A 430 -3.34 -17.67 15.52
C SER A 430 -3.52 -18.28 14.12
N ALA A 431 -4.74 -18.25 13.56
CA ALA A 431 -5.01 -18.77 12.23
C ALA A 431 -4.31 -17.97 11.11
N CYS A 432 -4.31 -16.64 11.20
CA CYS A 432 -3.60 -15.76 10.27
C CYS A 432 -2.07 -15.98 10.35
N SER A 433 -1.52 -16.03 11.56
CA SER A 433 -0.09 -16.25 11.77
C SER A 433 0.35 -17.61 11.22
N GLU A 434 -0.44 -18.67 11.42
CA GLU A 434 -0.11 -19.98 10.87
C GLU A 434 -0.20 -19.99 9.34
N TRP A 435 -1.24 -19.37 8.76
CA TRP A 435 -1.33 -19.23 7.30
C TRP A 435 -0.12 -18.50 6.70
N TRP A 436 0.32 -17.39 7.31
CA TRP A 436 1.50 -16.65 6.87
C TRP A 436 2.77 -17.50 6.97
N ARG A 437 2.91 -18.27 8.07
CA ARG A 437 4.02 -19.21 8.26
C ARG A 437 4.02 -20.32 7.23
N GLU A 438 2.87 -20.88 6.87
CA GLU A 438 2.76 -21.92 5.84
C GLU A 438 3.21 -21.40 4.47
N LEU A 439 2.81 -20.17 4.09
CA LEU A 439 3.28 -19.54 2.86
C LEU A 439 4.80 -19.38 2.85
N PHE A 440 5.37 -18.86 3.95
CA PHE A 440 6.81 -18.70 4.09
C PHE A 440 7.56 -20.05 4.12
N ARG A 441 7.00 -21.06 4.80
CA ARG A 441 7.56 -22.41 4.93
C ARG A 441 7.59 -23.13 3.59
N GLY A 442 6.54 -23.00 2.78
CA GLY A 442 6.44 -23.63 1.47
C GLY A 442 7.33 -23.01 0.38
N LEU A 443 7.88 -21.81 0.63
CA LEU A 443 8.64 -21.07 -0.38
C LEU A 443 9.85 -21.86 -0.97
N PRO A 444 10.69 -22.57 -0.19
CA PRO A 444 11.80 -23.37 -0.73
C PRO A 444 11.37 -24.60 -1.54
N GLU A 445 10.09 -25.00 -1.44
CA GLU A 445 9.52 -26.13 -2.17
C GLU A 445 9.01 -25.73 -3.57
N THR A 446 8.96 -24.43 -3.84
CA THR A 446 8.59 -23.90 -5.16
C THR A 446 9.54 -24.38 -6.26
N VAL A 447 8.97 -24.63 -7.45
CA VAL A 447 9.74 -25.04 -8.62
C VAL A 447 10.76 -23.94 -8.94
N ASN A 448 12.03 -24.32 -9.08
CA ASN A 448 13.15 -23.42 -9.37
C ASN A 448 13.55 -22.45 -8.23
N PHE A 449 13.24 -22.74 -6.96
CA PHE A 449 13.76 -21.92 -5.85
C PHE A 449 15.29 -21.78 -5.91
N PRO A 450 15.84 -20.55 -6.04
CA PRO A 450 17.28 -20.35 -6.21
C PRO A 450 18.06 -20.82 -4.99
N LYS A 451 19.02 -21.74 -5.19
CA LYS A 451 19.85 -22.27 -4.09
C LYS A 451 20.58 -21.17 -3.30
N ARG A 452 20.93 -20.06 -3.96
CA ARG A 452 21.60 -18.91 -3.32
C ARG A 452 20.76 -18.23 -2.23
N LEU A 453 19.42 -18.35 -2.28
CA LEU A 453 18.49 -17.71 -1.33
C LEU A 453 18.19 -18.59 -0.10
N ILE A 454 18.59 -19.87 -0.12
CA ILE A 454 18.36 -20.79 1.00
C ILE A 454 18.96 -20.26 2.32
N PRO A 455 20.19 -19.69 2.34
CA PRO A 455 20.72 -19.08 3.56
C PRO A 455 19.84 -17.98 4.14
N GLU A 456 19.39 -17.05 3.31
CA GLU A 456 18.53 -15.92 3.72
C GLU A 456 17.20 -16.43 4.28
N TRP A 457 16.52 -17.32 3.53
CA TRP A 457 15.29 -17.96 3.99
C TRP A 457 15.51 -18.69 5.33
N THR A 458 16.61 -19.43 5.48
CA THR A 458 16.88 -20.19 6.71
C THR A 458 17.08 -19.26 7.90
N THR A 459 17.78 -18.14 7.73
CA THR A 459 17.98 -17.17 8.82
C THR A 459 16.68 -16.51 9.27
N THR A 460 15.78 -16.21 8.34
CA THR A 460 14.44 -15.72 8.67
C THR A 460 13.59 -16.82 9.30
N ALA A 461 13.64 -18.06 8.78
CA ALA A 461 12.94 -19.21 9.34
C ALA A 461 13.30 -19.48 10.81
N ILE A 462 14.57 -19.30 11.20
CA ILE A 462 15.00 -19.44 12.60
C ILE A 462 14.23 -18.49 13.52
N ARG A 463 13.88 -17.30 13.03
CA ARG A 463 13.12 -16.29 13.78
C ARG A 463 11.62 -16.54 13.75
N CYS A 464 11.07 -17.02 12.64
CA CYS A 464 9.62 -17.04 12.41
C CYS A 464 8.97 -18.43 12.59
N LEU A 465 9.72 -19.52 12.39
CA LEU A 465 9.24 -20.91 12.43
C LEU A 465 9.68 -21.60 13.73
N HIS A 466 9.16 -21.12 14.86
CA HIS A 466 9.49 -21.67 16.18
C HIS A 466 9.02 -23.12 16.32
N GLY A 467 9.88 -23.99 16.87
CA GLY A 467 9.56 -25.41 17.11
C GLY A 467 9.88 -26.35 15.95
N GLU A 468 10.14 -25.83 14.74
CA GLU A 468 10.49 -26.66 13.59
C GLU A 468 11.96 -27.12 13.61
N ASN A 469 12.19 -28.32 13.08
CA ASN A 469 13.55 -28.85 12.92
C ASN A 469 14.22 -28.28 11.66
N LEU A 470 14.76 -27.07 11.80
CA LEU A 470 15.47 -26.37 10.72
C LEU A 470 16.91 -26.86 10.50
N THR A 471 17.39 -27.84 11.27
CA THR A 471 18.78 -28.31 11.22
C THR A 471 19.24 -28.68 9.79
N PRO A 472 18.47 -29.43 8.98
CA PRO A 472 18.88 -29.77 7.61
C PRO A 472 19.09 -28.54 6.73
N TYR A 473 18.24 -27.51 6.90
CA TYR A 473 18.35 -26.25 6.17
C TYR A 473 19.54 -25.42 6.66
N ILE A 474 19.80 -25.38 7.97
CA ILE A 474 20.98 -24.73 8.55
C ILE A 474 22.27 -25.31 7.96
N ASP A 475 22.38 -26.65 7.92
CA ASP A 475 23.55 -27.31 7.34
C ASP A 475 23.73 -27.03 5.85
N LYS A 476 22.63 -27.07 5.11
CA LYS A 476 22.62 -26.79 3.67
C LYS A 476 23.06 -25.34 3.42
N SER A 477 22.56 -24.40 4.21
CA SER A 477 22.88 -22.98 4.16
C SER A 477 24.34 -22.70 4.45
N ILE A 478 24.90 -23.26 5.53
CA ILE A 478 26.33 -23.14 5.83
C ILE A 478 27.17 -23.75 4.68
N GLY A 479 26.73 -24.88 4.12
CA GLY A 479 27.39 -25.51 2.98
C GLY A 479 27.43 -24.64 1.73
N ILE A 480 26.32 -23.95 1.42
CA ILE A 480 26.19 -22.99 0.31
C ILE A 480 27.10 -21.80 0.55
N LEU A 481 26.98 -21.14 1.72
CA LEU A 481 27.80 -19.97 2.07
C LEU A 481 29.29 -20.27 2.01
N ARG A 482 29.72 -21.45 2.51
CA ARG A 482 31.11 -21.89 2.39
C ARG A 482 31.56 -21.99 0.94
N GLY A 483 30.69 -22.49 0.05
CA GLY A 483 30.96 -22.60 -1.38
C GLY A 483 31.14 -21.24 -2.05
N GLU A 484 30.31 -20.26 -1.68
CA GLU A 484 30.40 -18.89 -2.20
C GLU A 484 31.66 -18.17 -1.70
N ILE A 485 31.97 -18.27 -0.40
CA ILE A 485 33.20 -17.71 0.20
C ILE A 485 34.47 -18.31 -0.43
N SER A 486 34.42 -19.56 -0.86
CA SER A 486 35.57 -20.23 -1.50
C SER A 486 35.81 -19.78 -2.95
N LYS A 487 34.84 -19.12 -3.58
CA LYS A 487 34.88 -18.67 -4.99
C LYS A 487 35.13 -17.18 -5.15
N SER A 488 34.91 -16.38 -4.10
CA SER A 488 35.13 -14.93 -4.17
C SER A 488 36.63 -14.64 -4.21
N ASP A 489 37.14 -14.29 -5.39
CA ASP A 489 38.49 -13.74 -5.59
C ASP A 489 38.61 -12.31 -4.99
N GLU A 490 37.49 -11.72 -4.60
CA GLU A 490 37.43 -10.42 -3.93
C GLU A 490 37.87 -10.56 -2.47
N THR A 491 38.83 -9.73 -2.08
CA THR A 491 39.36 -9.59 -0.71
C THR A 491 38.33 -9.14 0.33
N GLU A 492 37.11 -8.82 -0.10
CA GLU A 492 35.97 -8.50 0.74
C GLU A 492 34.95 -9.62 0.65
N THR A 493 34.97 -10.56 1.60
CA THR A 493 33.77 -11.35 1.88
C THR A 493 32.63 -10.35 2.12
N PRO A 494 31.50 -10.39 1.37
CA PRO A 494 30.39 -9.50 1.63
C PRO A 494 30.00 -9.62 3.10
N LEU A 495 30.03 -8.52 3.87
CA LEU A 495 29.70 -8.49 5.30
C LEU A 495 28.42 -9.27 5.61
N TYR A 496 27.47 -9.19 4.68
CA TYR A 496 26.25 -9.97 4.60
C TYR A 496 26.43 -11.48 4.81
N TYR A 497 27.40 -12.15 4.16
CA TYR A 497 27.62 -13.60 4.35
C TYR A 497 28.18 -13.95 5.73
N SER A 498 29.00 -13.07 6.31
CA SER A 498 29.51 -13.25 7.68
C SER A 498 28.37 -13.16 8.69
N ASP A 499 27.43 -12.23 8.51
CA ASP A 499 26.24 -12.10 9.36
C ASP A 499 25.33 -13.32 9.29
N LEU A 500 25.06 -13.83 8.08
CA LEU A 500 24.28 -15.06 7.91
C LEU A 500 24.96 -16.25 8.59
N LEU A 501 26.28 -16.41 8.40
CA LEU A 501 27.04 -17.49 9.04
C LEU A 501 26.98 -17.42 10.56
N ARG A 502 27.09 -16.22 11.15
CA ARG A 502 26.98 -16.03 12.59
C ARG A 502 25.63 -16.54 13.10
N VAL A 503 24.52 -16.08 12.51
CA VAL A 503 23.17 -16.48 12.94
C VAL A 503 22.96 -17.99 12.83
N LEU A 504 23.40 -18.60 11.72
CA LEU A 504 23.27 -20.04 11.49
C LEU A 504 24.10 -20.86 12.47
N LEU A 505 25.34 -20.46 12.74
CA LEU A 505 26.23 -21.14 13.68
C LEU A 505 25.76 -20.98 15.12
N GLU A 506 25.33 -19.80 15.55
CA GLU A 506 24.77 -19.57 16.89
C GLU A 506 23.51 -20.40 17.14
N ARG A 507 22.67 -20.58 16.11
CA ARG A 507 21.52 -21.48 16.22
C ARG A 507 21.98 -22.92 16.35
N LEU A 508 22.98 -23.34 15.57
CA LEU A 508 23.51 -24.70 15.61
C LEU A 508 24.28 -25.00 16.91
N ASP A 509 24.90 -24.00 17.54
CA ASP A 509 25.54 -24.10 18.85
C ASP A 509 24.57 -24.62 19.90
N LYS A 510 23.30 -24.19 19.84
CA LYS A 510 22.25 -24.59 20.79
C LYS A 510 21.68 -25.99 20.51
N VAL A 511 21.68 -26.43 19.25
CA VAL A 511 20.96 -27.65 18.82
C VAL A 511 21.92 -28.83 18.57
N GLN A 512 23.07 -28.59 17.95
CA GLN A 512 24.10 -29.59 17.63
C GLN A 512 25.52 -29.01 17.78
N PRO A 513 26.02 -28.80 19.01
CA PRO A 513 27.31 -28.14 19.27
C PRO A 513 28.49 -28.76 18.51
N SER A 514 28.62 -30.10 18.52
CA SER A 514 29.70 -30.80 17.79
C SER A 514 29.66 -30.53 16.28
N LYS A 515 28.47 -30.39 15.69
CA LYS A 515 28.32 -30.11 14.27
C LYS A 515 28.66 -28.65 13.95
N SER A 516 28.26 -27.74 14.83
CA SER A 516 28.64 -26.34 14.74
C SER A 516 30.16 -26.15 14.82
N PHE A 517 30.80 -26.85 15.75
CA PHE A 517 32.26 -26.91 15.86
C PHE A 517 32.91 -27.40 14.56
N ARG A 518 32.41 -28.52 14.02
CA ARG A 518 32.90 -29.08 12.76
C ARG A 518 32.75 -28.11 11.58
N HIS A 519 31.63 -27.39 11.48
CA HIS A 519 31.44 -26.39 10.44
C HIS A 519 32.43 -25.24 10.57
N ARG A 520 32.69 -24.72 11.79
CA ARG A 520 33.73 -23.70 12.02
C ARG A 520 35.11 -24.18 11.59
N MET A 521 35.47 -25.43 11.86
CA MET A 521 36.75 -25.99 11.41
C MET A 521 36.84 -26.15 9.89
N LEU A 522 35.73 -26.49 9.23
CA LEU A 522 35.67 -26.52 7.76
C LEU A 522 35.75 -25.12 7.15
N LEU A 523 35.07 -24.15 7.75
CA LEU A 523 35.12 -22.75 7.34
C LEU A 523 36.55 -22.22 7.50
N MET A 524 37.22 -22.48 8.62
CA MET A 524 38.61 -22.08 8.84
C MET A 524 39.54 -22.59 7.74
N ARG A 525 39.31 -23.83 7.27
CA ARG A 525 40.05 -24.43 6.17
C ARG A 525 39.80 -23.76 4.82
N SER A 526 38.57 -23.31 4.55
CA SER A 526 38.16 -22.78 3.24
C SER A 526 38.16 -21.26 3.14
N TYR A 527 38.34 -20.55 4.26
CA TYR A 527 38.27 -19.10 4.29
C TYR A 527 39.44 -18.45 3.55
N SER A 528 39.14 -17.47 2.69
CA SER A 528 40.11 -16.78 1.82
C SER A 528 40.96 -15.73 2.55
N SER A 529 40.56 -15.33 3.76
CA SER A 529 41.31 -14.38 4.61
C SER A 529 41.97 -15.07 5.81
N SER A 530 43.17 -14.62 6.18
CA SER A 530 43.90 -15.13 7.35
C SER A 530 43.30 -14.58 8.66
N PHE A 531 43.02 -15.46 9.63
CA PHE A 531 42.55 -15.05 10.97
C PHE A 531 43.67 -14.49 11.87
N ALA A 532 44.92 -14.80 11.53
CA ALA A 532 46.09 -14.37 12.28
C ALA A 532 47.03 -13.47 11.47
N ASP A 533 47.81 -12.64 12.16
CA ASP A 533 48.89 -11.84 11.56
C ASP A 533 50.14 -12.69 11.22
N GLU A 534 51.23 -12.04 10.82
CA GLU A 534 52.50 -12.73 10.50
C GLU A 534 53.16 -13.41 11.70
N ALA A 535 52.87 -12.96 12.91
CA ALA A 535 53.33 -13.55 14.17
C ALA A 535 52.33 -14.57 14.73
N ILE A 536 51.34 -14.99 13.93
CA ILE A 536 50.26 -15.92 14.32
C ILE A 536 49.54 -15.42 15.60
N SER A 537 49.56 -14.11 15.83
CA SER A 537 48.67 -13.50 16.80
C SER A 537 47.31 -13.42 16.14
N LEU A 538 46.28 -13.89 16.85
CA LEU A 538 44.92 -13.57 16.45
C LEU A 538 44.85 -12.04 16.35
N ARG A 539 44.32 -11.53 15.24
CA ARG A 539 44.13 -10.10 15.08
C ARG A 539 43.23 -9.63 16.22
N ASP A 540 43.59 -8.49 16.81
CA ASP A 540 43.01 -7.99 18.06
C ASP A 540 41.45 -8.00 18.02
N ARG A 541 40.76 -8.14 19.16
CA ARG A 541 39.28 -8.11 19.19
C ARG A 541 38.73 -6.77 18.67
N SER A 542 39.54 -5.71 18.75
CA SER A 542 39.29 -4.38 18.17
C SER A 542 39.37 -4.36 16.62
N PHE A 543 40.03 -5.36 16.03
CA PHE A 543 40.11 -5.66 14.59
C PHE A 543 39.11 -6.74 14.15
N ASN A 544 38.01 -6.94 14.90
CA ASN A 544 36.74 -7.42 14.33
C ASN A 544 36.26 -6.40 13.27
N THR A 545 37.03 -6.28 12.18
CA THR A 545 36.49 -5.88 10.89
C THR A 545 35.27 -6.78 10.69
N SER A 546 34.19 -6.17 10.22
CA SER A 546 32.85 -6.75 10.08
C SER A 546 32.80 -8.09 9.29
N THR A 547 33.93 -8.57 8.76
CA THR A 547 34.11 -9.72 7.87
C THR A 547 34.21 -11.09 8.57
N ASN A 548 34.49 -11.19 9.88
CA ASN A 548 34.76 -12.48 10.57
C ASN A 548 34.00 -12.68 11.90
N GLN A 549 32.80 -12.13 12.01
CA GLN A 549 32.03 -12.13 13.27
C GLN A 549 31.66 -13.51 13.82
N TRP A 550 31.83 -14.58 13.04
CA TRP A 550 31.52 -15.95 13.43
C TRP A 550 32.70 -16.75 14.01
N TYR A 551 33.95 -16.28 13.85
CA TYR A 551 35.16 -16.96 14.34
C TYR A 551 35.46 -16.57 15.79
N GLU A 552 35.70 -17.58 16.64
CA GLU A 552 36.14 -17.43 18.02
C GLU A 552 37.30 -18.40 18.28
N PRO A 553 38.27 -18.07 19.17
CA PRO A 553 39.35 -18.98 19.54
C PRO A 553 38.80 -20.34 20.01
N ILE A 554 39.47 -21.44 19.64
CA ILE A 554 38.96 -22.79 19.93
C ILE A 554 38.86 -23.04 21.44
N SER A 555 39.77 -22.45 22.24
CA SER A 555 39.72 -22.49 23.70
C SER A 555 38.48 -21.81 24.28
N ASP A 556 38.00 -20.73 23.65
CA ASP A 556 36.82 -19.99 24.07
C ASP A 556 35.55 -20.75 23.64
N LEU A 557 35.55 -21.29 22.41
CA LEU A 557 34.48 -22.15 21.90
C LEU A 557 34.28 -23.41 22.75
N ALA A 558 35.36 -23.94 23.34
CA ALA A 558 35.27 -25.13 24.20
C ALA A 558 34.26 -24.92 25.34
N LYS A 559 34.31 -23.77 26.01
CA LYS A 559 33.32 -23.39 27.03
C LYS A 559 31.96 -23.11 26.39
N LYS A 560 31.91 -22.22 25.38
CA LYS A 560 30.64 -21.80 24.78
C LYS A 560 29.77 -22.96 24.28
N LEU A 561 30.38 -23.99 23.70
CA LEU A 561 29.66 -25.09 23.03
C LEU A 561 29.41 -26.31 23.91
N PHE A 562 30.31 -26.60 24.85
CA PHE A 562 30.31 -27.85 25.60
C PHE A 562 30.19 -27.65 27.11
N ASP A 563 29.94 -26.44 27.57
CA ASP A 563 29.57 -26.18 28.96
C ASP A 563 28.12 -26.61 29.20
N ASN A 564 27.98 -27.70 29.96
CA ASN A 564 26.69 -28.15 30.42
C ASN A 564 26.33 -27.25 31.60
N ASN A 565 25.40 -26.32 31.43
CA ASN A 565 24.87 -25.38 32.45
C ASN A 565 24.22 -26.05 33.69
N GLU A 566 24.77 -27.16 34.20
CA GLU A 566 24.38 -27.72 35.48
C GLU A 566 24.80 -26.74 36.58
N VAL A 567 23.81 -26.20 37.29
CA VAL A 567 24.01 -25.30 38.43
C VAL A 567 25.01 -25.94 39.39
N ILE A 568 26.16 -25.30 39.54
CA ILE A 568 27.19 -25.74 40.46
C ILE A 568 26.65 -25.49 41.88
N ASN A 569 26.26 -26.56 42.56
CA ASN A 569 25.87 -26.48 43.96
C ASN A 569 27.11 -26.23 44.81
N LEU A 570 27.13 -25.14 45.58
CA LEU A 570 28.24 -24.73 46.45
C LEU A 570 28.59 -25.73 47.58
N GLY A 571 27.88 -26.86 47.68
CA GLY A 571 28.17 -27.96 48.60
C GLY A 571 28.80 -29.21 47.95
N GLU A 572 29.13 -29.19 46.65
CA GLU A 572 29.78 -30.33 45.98
C GLU A 572 31.26 -30.49 46.37
N ALA A 573 31.74 -31.74 46.40
CA ALA A 573 33.14 -32.05 46.65
C ALA A 573 34.05 -31.42 45.57
N PRO A 574 35.25 -30.87 45.93
CA PRO A 574 36.16 -30.20 45.00
C PRO A 574 36.54 -31.02 43.75
N GLU A 575 36.63 -32.34 43.90
CA GLU A 575 36.96 -33.27 42.81
C GLU A 575 35.85 -33.34 41.74
N ASN A 576 34.59 -33.23 42.14
CA ASN A 576 33.45 -33.18 41.22
C ASN A 576 33.38 -31.82 40.51
N TYR A 577 33.76 -30.75 41.21
CA TYR A 577 33.85 -29.40 40.64
C TYR A 577 34.92 -29.30 39.54
N GLU A 578 36.14 -29.78 39.79
CA GLU A 578 37.20 -29.82 38.77
C GLU A 578 36.83 -30.72 37.57
N LYS A 579 36.16 -31.83 37.84
CA LYS A 579 35.68 -32.73 36.78
C LYS A 579 34.62 -32.07 35.89
N LYS A 580 33.72 -31.26 36.46
CA LYS A 580 32.73 -30.47 35.71
C LYS A 580 33.41 -29.38 34.88
N LEU A 581 34.32 -28.60 35.46
CA LEU A 581 35.07 -27.55 34.75
C LEU A 581 35.96 -28.07 33.63
N SER A 582 36.42 -29.33 33.69
CA SER A 582 37.23 -29.95 32.64
C SER A 582 36.41 -30.54 31.49
N GLN A 583 35.12 -30.87 31.69
CA GLN A 583 34.30 -31.51 30.65
C GLN A 583 34.29 -30.75 29.31
N PRO A 584 34.11 -29.41 29.27
CA PRO A 584 33.99 -28.70 28.00
C PRO A 584 35.29 -28.78 27.18
N TYR A 585 36.43 -28.73 27.89
CA TYR A 585 37.76 -28.84 27.29
C TYR A 585 38.09 -30.28 26.85
N ILE A 586 37.63 -31.29 27.59
CA ILE A 586 37.75 -32.70 27.18
C ILE A 586 36.94 -32.95 25.91
N ALA A 587 35.67 -32.50 25.88
CA ALA A 587 34.78 -32.62 24.73
C ALA A 587 35.37 -31.93 23.50
N CYS A 588 35.82 -30.67 23.64
CA CYS A 588 36.47 -29.93 22.56
C CYS A 588 37.74 -30.63 22.05
N THR A 589 38.58 -31.14 22.95
CA THR A 589 39.79 -31.91 22.59
C THR A 589 39.44 -33.14 21.77
N HIS A 590 38.40 -33.88 22.17
CA HIS A 590 37.93 -35.07 21.45
C HIS A 590 37.36 -34.72 20.08
N GLU A 591 36.52 -33.69 19.99
CA GLU A 591 35.91 -33.23 18.73
C GLU A 591 36.97 -32.70 17.75
N LEU A 592 37.95 -31.92 18.23
CA LEU A 592 39.05 -31.44 17.40
C LEU A 592 39.94 -32.59 16.90
N ALA A 593 40.21 -33.59 17.75
CA ALA A 593 40.96 -34.77 17.36
C ALA A 593 40.20 -35.63 16.33
N GLU A 594 38.91 -35.89 16.54
CA GLU A 594 38.07 -36.61 15.56
C GLU A 594 37.96 -35.81 14.25
N PHE A 595 37.85 -34.47 14.31
CA PHE A 595 37.88 -33.61 13.13
C PHE A 595 39.18 -33.80 12.34
N CYS A 596 40.34 -33.57 12.98
CA CYS A 596 41.66 -33.72 12.35
C CYS A 596 41.83 -35.12 11.75
N LEU A 597 41.46 -36.16 12.50
CA LEU A 597 41.50 -37.54 12.04
C LEU A 597 40.60 -37.77 10.83
N SER A 598 39.39 -37.18 10.81
CA SER A 598 38.46 -37.33 9.69
C SER A 598 38.99 -36.75 8.38
N ARG A 599 39.82 -35.70 8.45
CA ARG A 599 40.45 -35.06 7.28
C ARG A 599 41.61 -35.87 6.72
N LEU A 600 42.27 -36.66 7.56
CA LEU A 600 43.40 -37.51 7.20
C LEU A 600 42.99 -38.89 6.64
N ARG A 601 41.70 -39.22 6.62
CA ARG A 601 41.19 -40.49 6.08
C ARG A 601 41.13 -40.49 4.55
N LEU A 602 41.13 -41.69 3.99
CA LEU A 602 40.73 -41.90 2.60
C LEU A 602 39.24 -41.60 2.42
N ARG A 603 38.85 -41.18 1.21
CA ARG A 603 37.46 -40.99 0.82
C ARG A 603 36.70 -42.31 0.88
N LYS A 604 35.39 -42.23 1.07
CA LYS A 604 34.54 -43.43 1.17
C LYS A 604 34.68 -44.27 -0.11
N GLY A 605 35.03 -45.54 0.04
CA GLY A 605 35.22 -46.49 -1.07
C GLY A 605 36.67 -46.61 -1.56
N GLU A 606 37.56 -45.68 -1.18
CA GLU A 606 38.96 -45.70 -1.60
C GLU A 606 39.81 -46.65 -0.74
N LYS A 607 40.81 -47.25 -1.37
CA LYS A 607 41.79 -48.14 -0.72
C LYS A 607 43.19 -47.84 -1.26
N ALA A 608 44.19 -47.98 -0.39
CA ALA A 608 45.59 -47.94 -0.79
C ALA A 608 45.89 -49.11 -1.75
N ARG A 609 46.67 -48.82 -2.80
CA ARG A 609 47.18 -49.81 -3.76
C ARG A 609 48.70 -49.86 -3.58
N ASP A 610 49.28 -51.06 -3.54
CA ASP A 610 50.74 -51.24 -3.42
C ASP A 610 51.37 -50.47 -2.25
N LYS A 611 50.69 -50.50 -1.09
CA LYS A 611 51.11 -49.85 0.18
C LYS A 611 51.11 -48.31 0.18
N GLN A 612 50.68 -47.66 -0.90
CA GLN A 612 50.52 -46.21 -0.97
C GLN A 612 49.12 -45.81 -1.46
N TYR A 613 48.74 -44.56 -1.25
CA TYR A 613 47.53 -43.98 -1.83
C TYR A 613 47.86 -42.71 -2.60
N ALA A 614 47.05 -42.40 -3.61
CA ALA A 614 47.17 -41.16 -4.38
C ALA A 614 46.47 -40.00 -3.65
N VAL A 615 46.87 -38.76 -3.97
CA VAL A 615 46.33 -37.53 -3.33
C VAL A 615 44.81 -37.42 -3.53
N GLU A 616 44.30 -37.88 -4.67
CA GLU A 616 42.90 -37.84 -5.05
C GLU A 616 42.02 -38.74 -4.16
N GLN A 617 42.62 -39.79 -3.61
CA GLN A 617 41.95 -40.77 -2.75
C GLN A 617 41.76 -40.26 -1.31
N ILE A 618 42.40 -39.14 -0.93
CA ILE A 618 42.39 -38.59 0.43
C ILE A 618 41.29 -37.52 0.54
N VAL A 619 40.74 -37.37 1.75
CA VAL A 619 39.80 -36.28 2.07
C VAL A 619 40.49 -34.91 2.00
N GLU A 620 41.63 -34.72 2.67
CA GLU A 620 42.46 -33.52 2.56
C GLU A 620 43.57 -33.67 1.51
N ARG A 621 43.46 -32.92 0.41
CA ARG A 621 44.43 -32.96 -0.69
C ARG A 621 45.69 -32.14 -0.41
N SER A 622 45.59 -31.05 0.36
CA SER A 622 46.75 -30.21 0.68
C SER A 622 47.69 -30.92 1.65
N SER A 623 48.96 -31.11 1.26
CA SER A 623 49.96 -31.70 2.15
C SER A 623 50.22 -30.82 3.36
N VAL A 624 50.26 -29.48 3.19
CA VAL A 624 50.37 -28.49 4.28
C VAL A 624 49.32 -28.73 5.36
N TRP A 625 48.04 -28.88 4.97
CA TRP A 625 46.97 -29.16 5.93
C TRP A 625 47.06 -30.55 6.55
N ARG A 626 47.51 -31.58 5.81
CA ARG A 626 47.76 -32.91 6.39
C ARG A 626 48.84 -32.85 7.48
N GLN A 627 49.92 -32.10 7.24
CA GLN A 627 50.96 -31.85 8.25
C GLN A 627 50.38 -31.12 9.47
N GLY A 628 49.57 -30.08 9.24
CA GLY A 628 48.86 -29.34 10.28
C GLY A 628 47.99 -30.19 11.18
N TYR A 629 47.14 -31.04 10.60
CA TYR A 629 46.28 -31.95 11.36
C TYR A 629 47.08 -32.96 12.20
N LEU A 630 48.22 -33.47 11.69
CA LEU A 630 49.09 -34.36 12.44
C LEU A 630 49.81 -33.63 13.60
N LYS A 631 50.25 -32.39 13.39
CA LYS A 631 50.82 -31.56 14.45
C LYS A 631 49.77 -31.23 15.52
N ALA A 632 48.55 -30.85 15.13
CA ALA A 632 47.44 -30.65 16.04
C ALA A 632 47.15 -31.91 16.89
N LEU A 633 47.05 -33.09 16.26
CA LEU A 633 46.87 -34.36 16.98
C LEU A 633 48.02 -34.66 17.96
N THR A 634 49.24 -34.26 17.62
CA THR A 634 50.42 -34.40 18.49
C THR A 634 50.28 -33.56 19.76
N GLU A 635 49.81 -32.31 19.64
CA GLU A 635 49.61 -31.39 20.76
C GLU A 635 48.43 -31.79 21.65
N LEU A 636 47.33 -32.27 21.05
CA LEU A 636 46.15 -32.73 21.81
C LEU A 636 46.43 -34.00 22.62
N GLY A 637 47.31 -34.87 22.12
CA GLY A 637 47.80 -36.03 22.88
C GLY A 637 46.75 -37.12 23.18
N VAL A 638 45.59 -37.09 22.50
CA VAL A 638 44.49 -38.07 22.68
C VAL A 638 44.51 -39.14 21.60
N ASP A 639 44.16 -40.39 21.96
CA ASP A 639 44.22 -41.54 21.05
C ASP A 639 42.84 -42.04 20.56
N LEU A 640 41.75 -41.47 21.09
CA LEU A 640 40.36 -41.79 20.71
C LEU A 640 40.09 -43.31 20.67
N ASN A 641 40.37 -44.00 21.77
CA ASN A 641 40.24 -45.46 21.89
C ASN A 641 41.05 -46.25 20.84
N GLY A 642 42.25 -45.77 20.52
CA GLY A 642 43.18 -46.43 19.62
C GLY A 642 42.97 -46.10 18.13
N LYS A 643 42.06 -45.19 17.80
CA LYS A 643 41.83 -44.79 16.40
C LYS A 643 42.96 -43.92 15.86
N VAL A 644 43.50 -43.00 16.67
CA VAL A 644 44.50 -42.02 16.22
C VAL A 644 45.80 -42.73 15.89
N HIS A 645 46.40 -43.49 16.81
CA HIS A 645 47.69 -44.13 16.54
C HIS A 645 47.62 -45.13 15.37
N LYS A 646 46.50 -45.83 15.18
CA LYS A 646 46.29 -46.74 14.03
C LYS A 646 46.29 -45.97 12.71
N ALA A 647 45.54 -44.87 12.63
CA ALA A 647 45.48 -44.05 11.44
C ALA A 647 46.82 -43.36 11.15
N VAL A 648 47.47 -42.79 12.17
CA VAL A 648 48.78 -42.15 12.03
C VAL A 648 49.85 -43.16 11.61
N TYR A 649 49.80 -44.39 12.12
CA TYR A 649 50.68 -45.47 11.64
C TYR A 649 50.47 -45.78 10.16
N PHE A 650 49.22 -45.83 9.70
CA PHE A 650 48.90 -46.02 8.28
C PHE A 650 49.44 -44.87 7.41
N ILE A 651 49.23 -43.62 7.83
CA ILE A 651 49.71 -42.41 7.14
C ILE A 651 51.23 -42.39 7.05
N LYS A 652 51.93 -42.69 8.15
CA LYS A 652 53.39 -42.79 8.21
C LYS A 652 53.95 -43.74 7.13
N GLN A 653 53.24 -44.80 6.79
CA GLN A 653 53.69 -45.79 5.80
C GLN A 653 53.27 -45.44 4.37
N SER A 654 52.12 -44.77 4.21
CA SER A 654 51.36 -44.82 2.95
C SER A 654 51.04 -43.46 2.33
N ASP A 655 51.25 -42.33 3.05
CA ASP A 655 51.03 -40.99 2.47
C ASP A 655 51.98 -40.74 1.30
N PRO A 656 51.53 -40.13 0.19
CA PRO A 656 52.38 -39.84 -0.95
C PRO A 656 53.49 -38.84 -0.61
N ASP A 657 53.27 -37.92 0.34
CA ASP A 657 54.20 -36.85 0.68
C ASP A 657 55.20 -37.29 1.79
N PRO A 658 56.53 -37.21 1.56
CA PRO A 658 57.54 -37.63 2.53
C PRO A 658 57.53 -36.82 3.83
N ASP A 659 57.21 -35.53 3.77
CA ASP A 659 57.19 -34.65 4.94
C ASP A 659 55.98 -34.97 5.83
N VAL A 660 54.84 -35.30 5.22
CA VAL A 660 53.66 -35.82 5.92
C VAL A 660 54.01 -37.14 6.65
N ARG A 661 54.74 -38.05 6.00
CA ARG A 661 55.19 -39.30 6.63
C ARG A 661 56.14 -39.06 7.81
N ALA A 662 57.04 -38.09 7.70
CA ALA A 662 57.97 -37.73 8.77
C ALA A 662 57.22 -37.20 10.01
N ILE A 663 56.27 -36.27 9.81
CA ILE A 663 55.45 -35.71 10.90
C ILE A 663 54.53 -36.79 11.50
N ALA A 664 53.97 -37.69 10.68
CA ALA A 664 53.19 -38.82 11.19
C ALA A 664 54.03 -39.74 12.10
N ASN A 665 55.33 -39.92 11.83
CA ASN A 665 56.20 -40.69 12.71
C ASN A 665 56.41 -40.02 14.09
N GLU A 666 56.49 -38.69 14.14
CA GLU A 666 56.53 -37.95 15.40
C GLU A 666 55.21 -38.08 16.16
N CYS A 667 54.10 -37.85 15.47
CA CYS A 667 52.75 -37.95 16.03
C CYS A 667 52.49 -39.35 16.61
N TYR A 668 52.85 -40.41 15.88
CA TYR A 668 52.70 -41.80 16.33
C TYR A 668 53.44 -42.06 17.65
N LYS A 669 54.68 -41.56 17.78
CA LYS A 669 55.48 -41.70 19.02
C LYS A 669 54.87 -40.92 20.17
N ALA A 670 54.35 -39.71 19.92
CA ALA A 670 53.76 -38.86 20.94
C ALA A 670 52.43 -39.42 21.47
N VAL A 671 51.50 -39.76 20.59
CA VAL A 671 50.17 -40.28 20.96
C VAL A 671 50.27 -41.59 21.74
N ARG A 672 51.21 -42.47 21.38
CA ARG A 672 51.46 -43.74 22.09
C ARG A 672 52.08 -43.57 23.48
N ARG A 673 52.78 -42.46 23.73
CA ARG A 673 53.37 -42.14 25.04
C ARG A 673 52.37 -41.45 25.97
N ASN A 674 51.49 -40.61 25.41
CA ASN A 674 50.58 -39.75 26.18
C ASN A 674 49.26 -40.43 26.59
N THR A 675 48.96 -41.63 26.10
CA THR A 675 47.69 -42.35 26.33
C THR A 675 47.37 -42.70 27.79
N LYS A 676 48.31 -42.51 28.72
CA LYS A 676 48.20 -42.86 30.15
C LYS A 676 48.27 -41.67 31.11
N LYS A 677 48.29 -40.42 30.60
CA LYS A 677 48.47 -39.23 31.45
C LYS A 677 47.13 -38.60 31.81
N ASN A 678 46.86 -38.45 33.11
CA ASN A 678 45.75 -37.63 33.60
C ASN A 678 46.08 -36.16 33.30
N SER A 679 45.29 -35.51 32.45
CA SER A 679 45.52 -34.14 32.01
C SER A 679 44.77 -33.15 32.90
N THR A 680 45.44 -32.11 33.39
CA THR A 680 44.78 -31.02 34.12
C THR A 680 44.02 -30.10 33.16
N ILE A 681 43.13 -29.24 33.68
CA ILE A 681 42.44 -28.23 32.86
C ILE A 681 43.43 -27.34 32.11
N ALA A 682 44.52 -26.92 32.78
CA ALA A 682 45.57 -26.13 32.16
C ALA A 682 46.29 -26.89 31.02
N ASP A 683 46.50 -28.20 31.18
CA ASP A 683 47.10 -29.04 30.13
C ASP A 683 46.16 -29.17 28.92
N LEU A 684 44.86 -29.35 29.14
CA LEU A 684 43.85 -29.42 28.07
C LEU A 684 43.78 -28.12 27.27
N LYS A 685 43.69 -26.97 27.95
CA LYS A 685 43.69 -25.65 27.33
C LYS A 685 44.95 -25.40 26.51
N ARG A 686 46.12 -25.70 27.07
CA ARG A 686 47.41 -25.64 26.38
C ARG A 686 47.43 -26.51 25.12
N GLY A 687 46.92 -27.74 25.21
CA GLY A 687 46.80 -28.63 24.06
C GLY A 687 45.92 -28.06 22.94
N ILE A 688 44.76 -27.50 23.30
CA ILE A 688 43.83 -26.84 22.37
C ILE A 688 44.49 -25.62 21.69
N ILE A 689 45.08 -24.72 22.48
CA ILE A 689 45.77 -23.51 21.98
C ILE A 689 46.92 -23.88 21.03
N ALA A 690 47.73 -24.87 21.40
CA ALA A 690 48.84 -25.33 20.58
C ALA A 690 48.36 -26.00 19.28
N ALA A 691 47.26 -26.75 19.33
CA ALA A 691 46.64 -27.33 18.14
C ALA A 691 46.09 -26.25 17.21
N GLU A 692 45.35 -25.28 17.73
CA GLU A 692 44.83 -24.12 16.97
C GLU A 692 45.97 -23.34 16.29
N TRP A 693 47.06 -23.08 17.01
CA TRP A 693 48.23 -22.38 16.47
C TRP A 693 48.82 -23.06 15.22
N TRP A 694 48.89 -24.40 15.21
CA TRP A 694 49.33 -25.14 14.02
C TRP A 694 48.34 -25.02 12.85
N LEU A 695 47.04 -25.00 13.12
CA LEU A 695 46.01 -24.86 12.09
C LEU A 695 46.04 -23.45 11.46
N LEU A 696 46.28 -22.41 12.27
CA LEU A 696 46.45 -21.03 11.80
C LEU A 696 47.70 -20.86 10.93
N ILE A 697 48.82 -21.51 11.30
CA ILE A 697 50.02 -21.56 10.44
C ILE A 697 49.67 -22.19 9.09
N CYS A 698 48.98 -23.32 9.09
CA CYS A 698 48.63 -24.03 7.87
C CYS A 698 47.70 -23.21 6.98
N GLN A 699 46.74 -22.49 7.56
CA GLN A 699 45.89 -21.58 6.83
C GLN A 699 46.71 -20.49 6.14
N ARG A 700 47.59 -19.81 6.89
CA ARG A 700 48.41 -18.72 6.38
C ARG A 700 49.38 -19.18 5.28
N GLN A 701 49.99 -20.35 5.44
CA GLN A 701 50.82 -20.98 4.40
C GLN A 701 50.02 -21.34 3.16
N ASN A 702 48.82 -21.90 3.34
CA ASN A 702 47.94 -22.25 2.22
C ASN A 702 47.45 -21.02 1.44
N LEU A 703 47.35 -19.87 2.10
CA LEU A 703 47.05 -18.57 1.48
C LEU A 703 48.30 -17.90 0.85
N GLY A 704 49.47 -18.53 0.89
CA GLY A 704 50.71 -17.98 0.34
C GLY A 704 51.26 -16.78 1.11
N MET A 705 50.82 -16.57 2.36
CA MET A 705 51.20 -15.42 3.17
C MET A 705 52.47 -15.70 4.00
N THR A 706 53.28 -14.65 4.25
CA THR A 706 54.54 -14.74 5.00
C THR A 706 54.33 -15.03 6.48
N ILE A 707 55.19 -15.85 7.09
CA ILE A 707 55.17 -16.14 8.53
C ILE A 707 56.48 -15.66 9.16
N ASN A 708 56.38 -14.80 10.17
CA ASN A 708 57.49 -14.47 11.05
C ASN A 708 57.64 -15.58 12.10
N HIS A 709 58.51 -16.56 11.81
CA HIS A 709 58.70 -17.73 12.67
C HIS A 709 59.12 -17.39 14.11
N GLU A 710 59.97 -16.38 14.30
CA GLU A 710 60.40 -15.96 15.63
C GLU A 710 59.24 -15.32 16.41
N GLY A 711 58.51 -14.41 15.75
CA GLY A 711 57.29 -13.81 16.29
C GLY A 711 56.23 -14.85 16.65
N ALA A 712 55.97 -15.81 15.76
CA ALA A 712 55.03 -16.90 15.97
C ALA A 712 55.36 -17.78 17.18
N LEU A 713 56.65 -18.07 17.39
CA LEU A 713 57.10 -18.81 18.58
C LEU A 713 56.94 -18.00 19.86
N LYS A 714 57.18 -16.68 19.82
CA LYS A 714 56.94 -15.79 20.96
C LYS A 714 55.45 -15.75 21.32
N THR A 715 54.58 -15.56 20.33
CA THR A 715 53.11 -15.59 20.50
C THR A 715 52.65 -16.90 21.13
N ARG A 716 53.09 -18.04 20.59
CA ARG A 716 52.77 -19.37 21.12
C ARG A 716 53.18 -19.50 22.59
N ARG A 717 54.40 -19.10 22.95
CA ARG A 717 54.88 -19.17 24.35
C ARG A 717 54.05 -18.31 25.29
N THR A 718 53.62 -17.13 24.85
CA THR A 718 52.77 -16.23 25.62
C THR A 718 51.40 -16.84 25.89
N LEU A 719 50.72 -17.36 24.85
CA LEU A 719 49.41 -18.01 24.98
C LEU A 719 49.46 -19.25 25.90
N MET A 720 50.55 -20.02 25.84
CA MET A 720 50.72 -21.23 26.67
C MET A 720 51.01 -20.93 28.15
N ARG A 721 51.56 -19.75 28.46
CA ARG A 721 51.81 -19.29 29.84
C ARG A 721 50.52 -18.86 30.53
N ASN A 722 49.58 -18.29 29.76
CA ASN A 722 48.29 -17.79 30.24
C ASN A 722 47.13 -18.45 29.46
N PRO A 723 46.91 -19.78 29.61
CA PRO A 723 45.96 -20.56 28.80
C PRO A 723 44.49 -20.50 29.26
#